data_AF-A0A6A6WPK0-F1
#
_entry.id   AF-A0A6A6WPK0-F1
#
_cell.length_a   1.000
_cell.length_b   1.000
_cell.length_c   1.000
_cell.angle_alpha   90.00
_cell.angle_beta   90.00
_cell.angle_gamma   90.00
#
_symmetry.space_group_name_H-M   'P 1'
#
loop_
_entity.id
_entity.type
_entity.pdbx_description
1 polymer ?
#
loop_
_entity_poly.entity_id
_entity_poly.type
_entity_poly.pdbx_seq_one_letter_code
_entity_poly.pdbx_strand_id
1 'polypeptide(L)'
;MEPAMEQVQPLPATAMPGRRKSVFTEVGLVDETTIRRERSPAPILKSDPTPKRSRPRPARLVRFQSKHDVFQDDKKPLDEDSEWESTTDSDDSDFEALTTTRLYPNQHVLTYSKIYRLALLAIILALLLPILQTNPISTVGVKGGVIPPHPANYVEAAAFSKRDDTNTQVCKRWSHQSTIVNGTLYIYGGRSTTDSTQTTDTWGNDFLTLDLTKSWQISSPSLTGLPRPSGPPEVANGYLWNSHQSLFLYGGEFSEFPTTPPVAYSMWEYSIGSKQWIEHKDPKTADGNNAAPGGQPVQSSAEGAGFGVSTLGRGWYFGGHLDYHTTEGWSEQTARVYLKSLLEFTFPGFANDAVESLGDGKVAGQDGVFRNITEGGMQDTAGFTERADGLLLYVPGFGDEGLLLGLTGGVNETFTQMNVIDVYDIANSTWYKQTTSGKSPKYRVNPCGVVAAAADGSSYNIYMFGGQNLQPAGAQTQYDDMWILSIPSFTWISVNTSTQSVPYARAGHSCHIWDGQMIVIGGYVGQELSCDSPGIYVFNTSSLSWSDQFTALTGDKALQAYTGKSDDSGNPLAQQANQRGFDSKAGLEGSYGYEVPAAVQSVIGGKETGGATLTAPVQTPTEGPLKTGKPITYTLTGPNGAIVTETTTLPAPSSGGGKNIGAIIAGTIAGVFAIVAAYMAFCAWIYRKQVKIWKNHAAMVTQRAANNEKSGHSAAGATVTSSGKNSTERAGPRDILLAMSTTNTSSAGNSGLHTLPGDGVVRNSGEGGTAYTGAGGLSEARGGAGGTDALGRKSSVGSSTDDLLEGQEPSFWGVNGVLLNPRRSLRVINRD
;
A
#
# COMPACT_ATOMS: atom_id res chain seq x y z
N MET A 1 14.60 59.05 -43.95
CA MET A 1 14.00 60.32 -44.41
C MET A 1 12.73 60.48 -43.59
N GLU A 2 12.70 61.47 -42.70
CA GLU A 2 11.64 61.72 -41.72
C GLU A 2 11.37 63.23 -41.73
N PRO A 3 10.11 63.66 -41.82
CA PRO A 3 9.45 64.39 -40.72
C PRO A 3 7.92 64.08 -40.65
N ALA A 4 7.09 64.54 -39.71
CA ALA A 4 7.25 65.36 -38.49
C ALA A 4 6.10 65.08 -37.48
N MET A 5 6.24 65.57 -36.24
CA MET A 5 5.22 65.54 -35.17
C MET A 5 4.23 66.71 -35.23
N GLU A 6 3.03 66.55 -34.65
CA GLU A 6 2.31 67.63 -33.95
C GLU A 6 1.45 67.07 -32.78
N GLN A 7 1.13 67.88 -31.77
CA GLN A 7 0.68 67.41 -30.44
C GLN A 7 -0.26 68.43 -29.73
N VAL A 8 -1.15 67.95 -28.82
CA VAL A 8 -1.81 68.68 -27.67
C VAL A 8 -3.22 69.33 -27.83
N GLN A 9 -4.28 68.60 -27.38
CA GLN A 9 -5.35 68.93 -26.37
C GLN A 9 -6.29 70.19 -26.44
N PRO A 10 -7.37 70.35 -25.60
CA PRO A 10 -8.32 69.39 -24.96
C PRO A 10 -9.84 69.82 -24.82
N LEU A 11 -10.72 68.85 -24.45
CA LEU A 11 -12.00 68.96 -23.67
C LEU A 11 -13.25 69.67 -24.30
N PRO A 12 -14.51 69.49 -23.80
CA PRO A 12 -14.97 68.80 -22.57
C PRO A 12 -16.02 67.67 -22.75
N ALA A 13 -16.48 67.07 -21.64
CA ALA A 13 -17.37 65.90 -21.57
C ALA A 13 -18.83 66.20 -21.18
N THR A 14 -19.79 65.36 -21.60
CA THR A 14 -21.18 65.34 -21.09
C THR A 14 -21.83 63.94 -21.08
N ALA A 15 -22.26 63.53 -19.88
CA ALA A 15 -23.43 62.71 -19.49
C ALA A 15 -23.91 61.46 -20.29
N MET A 16 -24.11 60.34 -19.57
CA MET A 16 -24.85 59.14 -20.00
C MET A 16 -26.38 59.32 -19.96
N PRO A 17 -27.13 58.52 -20.76
CA PRO A 17 -28.51 58.18 -20.44
C PRO A 17 -28.88 56.67 -20.54
N GLY A 18 -29.55 56.18 -19.50
CA GLY A 18 -30.88 55.55 -19.65
C GLY A 18 -31.01 54.13 -20.25
N ARG A 19 -31.01 53.12 -19.38
CA ARG A 19 -31.43 51.73 -19.66
C ARG A 19 -32.89 51.67 -20.19
N ARG A 20 -33.15 51.00 -21.33
CA ARG A 20 -34.50 50.64 -21.80
C ARG A 20 -34.71 49.12 -21.83
N LYS A 21 -35.98 48.72 -21.84
CA LYS A 21 -36.50 47.40 -21.44
C LYS A 21 -36.41 46.36 -22.55
N SER A 22 -36.16 45.10 -22.18
CA SER A 22 -36.47 43.94 -23.03
C SER A 22 -37.96 43.61 -22.94
N VAL A 23 -38.52 43.09 -24.04
CA VAL A 23 -39.86 42.54 -24.15
C VAL A 23 -39.70 41.05 -24.40
N PHE A 24 -40.14 40.21 -23.46
CA PHE A 24 -40.81 38.93 -23.72
C PHE A 24 -41.57 38.51 -22.46
N THR A 25 -42.74 37.92 -22.65
CA THR A 25 -43.71 37.53 -21.61
C THR A 25 -43.76 36.02 -21.47
N GLU A 26 -43.50 35.50 -20.27
CA GLU A 26 -43.93 34.16 -19.87
C GLU A 26 -45.27 34.24 -19.12
N VAL A 27 -46.07 33.17 -19.23
CA VAL A 27 -47.42 33.06 -18.65
C VAL A 27 -47.52 31.71 -17.93
N GLY A 28 -47.89 31.72 -16.65
CA GLY A 28 -48.09 30.50 -15.83
C GLY A 28 -47.41 30.57 -14.46
N LEU A 29 -47.85 31.46 -13.56
CA LEU A 29 -48.77 31.11 -12.45
C LEU A 29 -48.20 30.17 -11.37
N VAL A 30 -47.46 30.74 -10.41
CA VAL A 30 -47.68 30.51 -8.96
C VAL A 30 -47.54 31.86 -8.23
N ASP A 31 -48.37 32.11 -7.22
CA ASP A 31 -48.56 33.44 -6.60
C ASP A 31 -47.52 33.79 -5.51
N GLU A 32 -46.74 34.85 -5.74
CA GLU A 32 -45.70 35.39 -4.85
C GLU A 32 -46.24 35.82 -3.46
N THR A 33 -47.55 36.05 -3.32
CA THR A 33 -48.17 36.45 -2.05
C THR A 33 -48.29 35.30 -1.04
N THR A 34 -48.12 34.06 -1.47
CA THR A 34 -48.14 32.87 -0.57
C THR A 34 -46.79 32.67 0.13
N ILE A 35 -45.68 32.90 -0.58
CA ILE A 35 -44.31 32.67 -0.08
C ILE A 35 -43.91 33.67 1.02
N ARG A 36 -44.54 34.85 1.09
CA ARG A 36 -44.22 35.89 2.07
C ARG A 36 -44.94 35.76 3.43
N ARG A 37 -45.77 34.73 3.65
CA ARG A 37 -46.60 34.63 4.87
C ARG A 37 -46.05 33.68 5.96
N GLU A 38 -45.02 32.89 5.69
CA GLU A 38 -44.51 31.86 6.62
C GLU A 38 -43.06 32.05 7.12
N ARG A 39 -42.54 33.29 7.20
CA ARG A 39 -41.29 33.55 7.94
C ARG A 39 -41.39 34.76 8.88
N SER A 40 -41.09 34.46 10.15
CA SER A 40 -40.76 35.36 11.26
C SER A 40 -41.91 36.09 12.02
N PRO A 41 -42.15 35.73 13.30
CA PRO A 41 -42.66 36.68 14.30
C PRO A 41 -41.50 37.52 14.87
N ALA A 42 -41.71 38.85 14.95
CA ALA A 42 -40.77 39.78 15.60
C ALA A 42 -41.05 39.88 17.13
N PRO A 43 -40.31 40.73 17.87
CA PRO A 43 -40.79 42.11 17.99
C PRO A 43 -39.73 43.21 17.88
N ILE A 44 -40.22 44.42 17.64
CA ILE A 44 -39.49 45.65 17.27
C ILE A 44 -39.29 46.55 18.48
N LEU A 45 -38.12 47.21 18.59
CA LEU A 45 -37.95 48.44 19.38
C LEU A 45 -37.28 49.53 18.53
N LYS A 46 -37.75 50.78 18.67
CA LYS A 46 -37.28 51.95 17.91
C LYS A 46 -36.21 52.75 18.68
N SER A 47 -35.31 53.42 17.95
CA SER A 47 -34.46 54.54 18.43
C SER A 47 -35.33 55.76 18.81
N ASP A 48 -34.90 56.78 19.57
CA ASP A 48 -33.64 57.58 19.59
C ASP A 48 -33.64 58.49 20.87
N PRO A 49 -32.78 59.54 21.11
CA PRO A 49 -31.35 59.79 20.82
C PRO A 49 -30.50 60.40 22.00
N THR A 50 -29.25 59.94 22.22
CA THR A 50 -28.07 60.72 22.76
C THR A 50 -28.10 61.42 24.16
N PRO A 51 -27.00 62.02 24.69
CA PRO A 51 -25.61 61.54 24.88
C PRO A 51 -25.03 61.76 26.32
N LYS A 52 -23.95 61.05 26.72
CA LYS A 52 -22.71 61.60 27.39
C LYS A 52 -21.73 60.56 28.02
N ARG A 53 -20.45 60.72 27.61
CA ARG A 53 -19.17 60.67 28.38
C ARG A 53 -18.66 59.40 29.11
N SER A 54 -17.33 59.19 28.89
CA SER A 54 -16.28 58.62 29.78
C SER A 54 -16.41 57.17 30.26
N ARG A 55 -15.38 56.33 30.40
CA ARG A 55 -13.94 56.17 30.02
C ARG A 55 -13.56 54.75 30.60
N PRO A 56 -12.37 54.16 30.37
CA PRO A 56 -12.27 52.70 30.19
C PRO A 56 -11.56 51.86 31.28
N ARG A 57 -11.53 50.52 31.03
CA ARG A 57 -10.68 49.41 31.60
C ARG A 57 -11.13 48.77 32.93
N PRO A 58 -10.69 47.52 33.27
CA PRO A 58 -9.94 46.51 32.49
C PRO A 58 -10.56 45.08 32.49
N ALA A 59 -9.85 44.10 31.90
CA ALA A 59 -10.28 42.70 31.73
C ALA A 59 -9.62 41.69 32.70
N ARG A 60 -10.34 40.60 33.03
CA ARG A 60 -9.87 39.26 33.46
C ARG A 60 -11.11 38.33 33.51
N LEU A 61 -11.30 37.24 32.77
CA LEU A 61 -10.55 35.99 32.51
C LEU A 61 -10.49 34.97 33.69
N VAL A 62 -11.22 33.86 33.47
CA VAL A 62 -11.06 32.44 33.87
C VAL A 62 -11.49 31.92 35.28
N ARG A 63 -11.98 30.66 35.26
CA ARG A 63 -12.01 29.59 36.30
C ARG A 63 -13.21 29.53 37.26
N PHE A 64 -13.73 28.37 37.70
CA PHE A 64 -13.61 26.94 37.27
C PHE A 64 -14.64 26.07 38.05
N GLN A 65 -14.93 24.85 37.57
CA GLN A 65 -15.39 23.66 38.35
C GLN A 65 -16.79 23.81 39.04
N SER A 66 -17.45 22.75 39.56
CA SER A 66 -17.06 21.36 39.85
C SER A 66 -18.21 20.34 39.69
N LYS A 67 -17.85 19.04 39.63
CA LYS A 67 -18.36 17.90 40.44
C LYS A 67 -19.50 18.21 41.46
N HIS A 68 -20.48 17.33 41.77
CA HIS A 68 -20.52 15.85 41.72
C HIS A 68 -21.97 15.27 41.86
N ASP A 69 -22.04 13.93 41.95
CA ASP A 69 -23.01 13.09 42.70
C ASP A 69 -24.18 12.35 42.00
N VAL A 70 -24.34 11.10 42.48
CA VAL A 70 -25.26 10.04 42.05
C VAL A 70 -26.19 9.71 43.23
N PHE A 71 -27.48 9.49 42.98
CA PHE A 71 -28.33 8.67 43.84
C PHE A 71 -29.28 7.82 42.99
N GLN A 72 -29.50 6.59 43.45
CA GLN A 72 -30.34 5.56 42.83
C GLN A 72 -31.37 5.13 43.88
N ASP A 73 -32.65 5.11 43.51
CA ASP A 73 -33.75 4.70 44.40
C ASP A 73 -34.13 3.23 44.17
N ASP A 74 -34.12 2.44 45.24
CA ASP A 74 -34.56 1.04 45.27
C ASP A 74 -36.01 0.89 45.76
N LYS A 75 -36.71 -0.13 45.24
CA LYS A 75 -37.89 -0.72 45.89
C LYS A 75 -37.81 -2.24 45.91
N LYS A 76 -37.64 -2.78 47.12
CA LYS A 76 -37.83 -4.19 47.54
C LYS A 76 -39.34 -4.52 47.71
N PRO A 77 -39.78 -5.77 48.03
CA PRO A 77 -39.02 -6.97 48.42
C PRO A 77 -39.44 -8.30 47.71
N LEU A 78 -38.68 -9.40 47.94
CA LEU A 78 -39.09 -10.53 48.80
C LEU A 78 -37.94 -11.58 48.96
N ASP A 79 -37.76 -11.98 50.22
CA ASP A 79 -37.38 -13.29 50.80
C ASP A 79 -35.97 -13.96 50.72
N GLU A 80 -35.57 -14.38 51.94
CA GLU A 80 -34.75 -15.52 52.40
C GLU A 80 -33.20 -15.57 52.23
N ASP A 81 -32.53 -15.22 53.34
CA ASP A 81 -31.54 -16.02 54.10
C ASP A 81 -30.28 -16.59 53.41
N SER A 82 -29.12 -16.03 53.75
CA SER A 82 -28.14 -16.70 54.66
C SER A 82 -26.89 -15.84 54.93
N GLU A 83 -26.32 -16.00 56.12
CA GLU A 83 -25.09 -15.34 56.59
C GLU A 83 -23.83 -16.00 55.99
N TRP A 84 -22.68 -15.30 55.95
CA TRP A 84 -21.49 -15.63 56.76
C TRP A 84 -20.29 -14.69 56.52
N GLU A 85 -19.59 -14.45 57.62
CA GLU A 85 -18.26 -13.84 57.87
C GLU A 85 -17.10 -14.31 56.95
N SER A 86 -15.89 -13.71 56.88
CA SER A 86 -15.22 -12.59 57.60
C SER A 86 -13.94 -12.09 56.89
N THR A 87 -13.44 -10.92 57.34
CA THR A 87 -12.05 -10.36 57.39
C THR A 87 -10.86 -11.23 56.92
N THR A 88 -9.80 -10.70 56.27
CA THR A 88 -8.76 -9.79 56.85
C THR A 88 -7.80 -9.18 55.80
N ASP A 89 -7.21 -8.01 56.12
CA ASP A 89 -5.78 -7.56 56.03
C ASP A 89 -4.77 -8.32 55.13
N SER A 90 -3.62 -7.78 54.68
CA SER A 90 -3.11 -6.42 54.35
C SER A 90 -1.72 -6.65 53.66
N ASP A 91 -0.88 -5.71 53.20
CA ASP A 91 -0.76 -4.24 53.18
C ASP A 91 0.16 -3.87 51.97
N ASP A 92 0.26 -2.59 51.58
CA ASP A 92 1.24 -2.10 50.57
C ASP A 92 2.16 -1.01 51.15
N SER A 93 3.41 -0.90 50.66
CA SER A 93 4.48 -0.16 51.36
C SER A 93 4.76 1.27 50.87
N ASP A 94 5.03 2.17 51.82
CA ASP A 94 5.07 3.64 51.67
C ASP A 94 6.36 4.26 51.09
N PHE A 95 6.21 5.50 50.60
CA PHE A 95 7.26 6.41 50.15
C PHE A 95 7.68 7.39 51.27
N GLU A 96 8.97 7.72 51.38
CA GLU A 96 9.52 8.39 52.58
C GLU A 96 9.74 9.92 52.46
N ALA A 97 9.70 10.60 53.61
CA ALA A 97 10.54 11.76 54.01
C ALA A 97 10.27 13.18 53.41
N LEU A 98 10.38 14.29 54.17
CA LEU A 98 10.40 14.53 55.63
C LEU A 98 10.29 16.06 55.91
N THR A 99 9.83 16.47 57.11
CA THR A 99 10.37 17.56 58.01
C THR A 99 9.32 18.00 59.06
N THR A 100 9.37 17.49 60.31
CA THR A 100 9.95 18.14 61.54
C THR A 100 9.21 19.40 62.05
N THR A 101 8.83 19.59 63.34
CA THR A 101 9.35 19.00 64.60
C THR A 101 8.35 19.07 65.79
N ARG A 102 8.67 18.37 66.91
CA ARG A 102 7.88 18.09 68.14
C ARG A 102 7.70 19.26 69.13
N LEU A 103 6.74 19.13 70.08
CA LEU A 103 6.99 18.93 71.55
C LEU A 103 5.70 18.73 72.42
N TYR A 104 5.82 17.97 73.51
CA TYR A 104 4.83 17.65 74.59
C TYR A 104 5.17 18.47 75.89
N PRO A 105 4.54 18.37 77.12
CA PRO A 105 3.48 17.45 77.64
C PRO A 105 2.39 18.02 78.63
N ASN A 106 1.46 17.14 79.06
CA ASN A 106 0.79 16.98 80.40
C ASN A 106 -0.27 17.95 81.05
N GLN A 107 -1.52 17.42 81.09
CA GLN A 107 -2.38 17.06 82.27
C GLN A 107 -3.12 18.04 83.24
N HIS A 108 -4.42 17.71 83.45
CA HIS A 108 -5.35 17.91 84.62
C HIS A 108 -5.74 19.37 85.06
N VAL A 109 -7.01 19.77 85.32
CA VAL A 109 -8.10 19.23 86.18
C VAL A 109 -9.51 19.75 85.76
N LEU A 110 -10.58 19.08 86.22
CA LEU A 110 -12.04 19.29 86.10
C LEU A 110 -12.62 20.71 86.35
N THR A 111 -13.75 21.07 85.69
CA THR A 111 -15.10 21.23 86.33
C THR A 111 -16.29 21.60 85.38
N TYR A 112 -17.49 21.19 85.80
CA TYR A 112 -18.89 21.44 85.34
C TYR A 112 -19.23 22.49 84.25
N SER A 113 -20.09 22.11 83.26
CA SER A 113 -20.97 23.06 82.50
C SER A 113 -21.95 22.44 81.44
N LYS A 114 -22.66 21.33 81.70
CA LYS A 114 -23.53 20.67 80.67
C LYS A 114 -25.06 20.58 80.91
N ILE A 115 -25.63 21.21 81.96
CA ILE A 115 -27.06 21.04 82.29
C ILE A 115 -27.98 22.12 81.65
N TYR A 116 -27.48 23.31 81.35
CA TYR A 116 -28.31 24.44 80.88
C TYR A 116 -28.71 24.37 79.38
N ARG A 117 -28.07 23.53 78.56
CA ARG A 117 -28.36 23.46 77.10
C ARG A 117 -29.52 22.51 76.74
N LEU A 118 -29.78 21.50 77.57
CA LEU A 118 -30.92 20.57 77.36
C LEU A 118 -32.26 21.20 77.79
N ALA A 119 -32.27 22.01 78.86
CA ALA A 119 -33.47 22.69 79.32
C ALA A 119 -34.03 23.68 78.28
N LEU A 120 -33.16 24.37 77.53
CA LEU A 120 -33.56 25.38 76.55
C LEU A 120 -34.22 24.76 75.30
N LEU A 121 -33.83 23.53 74.93
CA LEU A 121 -34.39 22.80 73.78
C LEU A 121 -35.78 22.21 74.08
N ALA A 122 -36.01 21.79 75.34
CA ALA A 122 -37.31 21.30 75.78
C ALA A 122 -38.41 22.39 75.78
N ILE A 123 -38.04 23.65 76.12
CA ILE A 123 -38.99 24.78 76.14
C ILE A 123 -39.48 25.15 74.73
N ILE A 124 -38.61 25.05 73.72
CA ILE A 124 -38.97 25.34 72.32
C ILE A 124 -39.95 24.30 71.77
N LEU A 125 -39.73 23.02 72.08
CA LEU A 125 -40.62 21.92 71.67
C LEU A 125 -42.02 22.01 72.31
N ALA A 126 -42.11 22.47 73.56
CA ALA A 126 -43.38 22.66 74.26
C ALA A 126 -44.25 23.79 73.65
N LEU A 127 -43.66 24.78 72.99
CA LEU A 127 -44.38 25.93 72.42
C LEU A 127 -45.01 25.68 71.04
N LEU A 128 -44.61 24.62 70.32
CA LEU A 128 -45.09 24.34 68.95
C LEU A 128 -46.29 23.38 68.86
N LEU A 129 -46.59 22.64 69.93
CA LEU A 129 -47.69 21.68 69.97
C LEU A 129 -49.12 22.24 69.79
N PRO A 130 -49.46 23.50 70.15
CA PRO A 130 -50.84 23.99 69.99
C PRO A 130 -51.29 24.25 68.55
N ILE A 131 -50.38 24.33 67.58
CA ILE A 131 -50.68 24.79 66.21
C ILE A 131 -51.18 23.65 65.29
N LEU A 132 -50.97 22.38 65.68
CA LEU A 132 -51.25 21.20 64.85
C LEU A 132 -52.56 20.47 65.17
N GLN A 133 -53.41 20.97 66.08
CA GLN A 133 -54.62 20.25 66.54
C GLN A 133 -55.96 20.97 66.32
N THR A 134 -56.01 22.11 65.61
CA THR A 134 -57.28 22.79 65.31
C THR A 134 -57.37 23.26 63.85
N ASN A 135 -57.92 22.39 62.98
CA ASN A 135 -59.04 22.67 62.08
C ASN A 135 -59.15 21.60 60.96
N PRO A 136 -60.25 20.82 60.89
CA PRO A 136 -60.58 20.01 59.72
C PRO A 136 -61.44 20.81 58.71
N ILE A 137 -61.37 20.49 57.41
CA ILE A 137 -62.47 20.70 56.44
C ILE A 137 -62.22 19.84 55.18
N SER A 138 -63.32 19.38 54.58
CA SER A 138 -63.38 18.37 53.54
C SER A 138 -63.36 18.92 52.10
N THR A 139 -63.17 18.00 51.15
CA THR A 139 -63.17 18.22 49.70
C THR A 139 -64.51 18.65 49.12
N VAL A 140 -64.50 19.62 48.21
CA VAL A 140 -65.49 19.77 47.12
C VAL A 140 -64.73 20.07 45.83
N GLY A 141 -64.99 19.31 44.76
CA GLY A 141 -64.22 19.39 43.51
C GLY A 141 -64.90 20.20 42.40
N VAL A 142 -64.12 20.54 41.38
CA VAL A 142 -64.60 21.01 40.07
C VAL A 142 -63.98 20.11 39.00
N LYS A 143 -64.81 19.53 38.12
CA LYS A 143 -64.31 18.79 36.94
C LYS A 143 -63.76 19.78 35.90
N GLY A 144 -62.45 19.92 35.83
CA GLY A 144 -61.76 20.48 34.66
C GLY A 144 -61.50 19.37 33.64
N GLY A 145 -61.99 19.53 32.41
CA GLY A 145 -61.72 18.60 31.30
C GLY A 145 -60.28 18.70 30.80
N VAL A 146 -59.87 17.71 30.01
CA VAL A 146 -58.52 17.56 29.45
C VAL A 146 -58.07 18.81 28.69
N ILE A 147 -57.00 19.46 29.15
CA ILE A 147 -56.13 20.23 28.27
C ILE A 147 -55.16 19.20 27.67
N PRO A 148 -55.14 18.98 26.35
CA PRO A 148 -54.14 18.11 25.76
C PRO A 148 -52.77 18.73 25.99
N PRO A 149 -51.77 17.98 26.53
CA PRO A 149 -50.41 18.47 26.53
C PRO A 149 -49.97 18.59 25.07
N HIS A 150 -49.88 19.83 24.57
CA HIS A 150 -48.97 20.08 23.46
C HIS A 150 -47.59 19.58 23.92
N PRO A 151 -46.88 18.80 23.09
CA PRO A 151 -45.54 18.36 23.44
C PRO A 151 -44.67 19.60 23.55
N ALA A 152 -44.41 20.01 24.80
CA ALA A 152 -43.24 20.83 25.08
C ALA A 152 -42.06 20.01 24.56
N ASN A 153 -41.28 20.60 23.65
CA ASN A 153 -40.13 19.95 23.06
C ASN A 153 -39.14 19.55 24.16
N TYR A 154 -39.25 18.32 24.64
CA TYR A 154 -38.09 17.59 25.10
C TYR A 154 -37.16 17.57 23.90
N VAL A 155 -36.12 18.38 23.96
CA VAL A 155 -34.92 18.10 23.19
C VAL A 155 -34.47 16.74 23.73
N GLU A 156 -34.82 15.71 22.97
CA GLU A 156 -34.30 14.37 23.14
C GLU A 156 -32.79 14.52 23.23
N ALA A 157 -32.24 14.28 24.43
CA ALA A 157 -30.81 14.41 24.65
C ALA A 157 -30.15 13.43 23.69
N ALA A 158 -29.49 13.95 22.65
CA ALA A 158 -29.16 13.21 21.44
C ALA A 158 -28.59 11.84 21.82
N ALA A 159 -29.40 10.80 21.65
CA ALA A 159 -29.04 9.47 22.07
C ALA A 159 -27.96 9.00 21.12
N PHE A 160 -26.70 9.15 21.53
CA PHE A 160 -25.55 8.62 20.82
C PHE A 160 -25.62 7.09 20.84
N SER A 161 -26.40 6.52 19.92
CA SER A 161 -26.40 5.09 19.65
C SER A 161 -25.02 4.70 19.13
N LYS A 162 -24.55 3.53 19.57
CA LYS A 162 -23.43 2.87 18.86
C LYS A 162 -23.92 2.63 17.43
N ARG A 163 -23.12 2.99 16.43
CA ARG A 163 -23.42 2.65 15.03
C ARG A 163 -23.46 1.13 14.89
N ASP A 164 -24.36 0.66 14.04
CA ASP A 164 -24.43 -0.75 13.68
C ASP A 164 -23.13 -1.20 13.01
N ASP A 165 -22.63 -2.35 13.45
CA ASP A 165 -21.50 -3.00 12.79
C ASP A 165 -21.95 -3.57 11.43
N THR A 166 -21.03 -3.62 10.48
CA THR A 166 -21.30 -4.10 9.11
C THR A 166 -21.69 -5.59 9.12
N ASN A 167 -22.70 -5.97 8.33
CA ASN A 167 -23.10 -7.38 8.23
C ASN A 167 -22.05 -8.20 7.47
N THR A 168 -21.55 -9.28 8.09
CA THR A 168 -20.61 -10.22 7.45
C THR A 168 -21.32 -11.27 6.58
N GLN A 169 -22.61 -11.53 6.84
CA GLN A 169 -23.41 -12.56 6.16
C GLN A 169 -24.19 -11.94 5.00
N VAL A 170 -23.54 -11.84 3.84
CA VAL A 170 -24.13 -11.37 2.58
C VAL A 170 -24.28 -12.51 1.58
N CYS A 171 -25.29 -12.43 0.72
CA CYS A 171 -25.54 -13.39 -0.37
C CYS A 171 -24.53 -13.22 -1.51
N LYS A 172 -24.20 -12.00 -1.93
CA LYS A 172 -23.12 -11.68 -2.88
C LYS A 172 -22.41 -10.39 -2.48
N ARG A 173 -21.16 -10.21 -2.90
CA ARG A 173 -20.37 -8.95 -2.76
C ARG A 173 -19.48 -8.73 -4.00
N TRP A 174 -19.43 -7.53 -4.55
CA TRP A 174 -18.59 -7.19 -5.72
C TRP A 174 -18.24 -5.70 -5.78
N SER A 175 -17.29 -5.32 -6.64
CA SER A 175 -16.91 -3.92 -6.90
C SER A 175 -16.51 -3.10 -5.66
N HIS A 176 -15.97 -3.77 -4.64
CA HIS A 176 -15.53 -3.18 -3.37
C HIS A 176 -14.04 -2.81 -3.41
N GLN A 177 -13.66 -1.84 -2.58
CA GLN A 177 -12.28 -1.38 -2.45
C GLN A 177 -11.62 -2.10 -1.26
N SER A 178 -10.37 -2.55 -1.39
CA SER A 178 -9.74 -3.37 -0.34
C SER A 178 -8.21 -3.41 -0.39
N THR A 179 -7.56 -3.50 0.77
CA THR A 179 -6.09 -3.57 0.91
C THR A 179 -5.64 -4.16 2.24
N ILE A 180 -4.40 -4.65 2.32
CA ILE A 180 -3.79 -5.22 3.53
C ILE A 180 -2.96 -4.18 4.28
N VAL A 181 -3.11 -4.13 5.61
CA VAL A 181 -2.17 -3.47 6.52
C VAL A 181 -1.86 -4.39 7.70
N ASN A 182 -0.57 -4.67 7.94
CA ASN A 182 -0.07 -5.44 9.09
C ASN A 182 -0.82 -6.77 9.33
N GLY A 183 -1.03 -7.57 8.28
CA GLY A 183 -1.76 -8.85 8.36
C GLY A 183 -3.29 -8.72 8.55
N THR A 184 -3.86 -7.53 8.38
CA THR A 184 -5.32 -7.31 8.36
C THR A 184 -5.74 -6.81 6.98
N LEU A 185 -6.62 -7.54 6.30
CA LEU A 185 -7.21 -7.14 5.02
C LEU A 185 -8.48 -6.32 5.27
N TYR A 186 -8.44 -5.04 4.96
CA TYR A 186 -9.58 -4.12 5.06
C TYR A 186 -10.39 -4.14 3.77
N ILE A 187 -11.72 -4.12 3.92
CA ILE A 187 -12.69 -4.08 2.81
C ILE A 187 -13.64 -2.91 3.08
N TYR A 188 -13.80 -2.05 2.10
CA TYR A 188 -14.71 -0.90 2.11
C TYR A 188 -15.70 -1.00 0.94
N GLY A 189 -16.95 -0.60 1.18
CA GLY A 189 -17.93 -0.25 0.18
C GLY A 189 -18.23 -1.34 -0.86
N GLY A 190 -18.39 -0.89 -2.11
CA GLY A 190 -18.83 -1.72 -3.21
C GLY A 190 -20.32 -2.04 -3.16
N ARG A 191 -20.66 -3.19 -3.74
CA ARG A 191 -22.03 -3.69 -3.83
C ARG A 191 -22.20 -5.01 -3.10
N SER A 192 -23.33 -5.21 -2.45
CA SER A 192 -23.71 -6.47 -1.83
C SER A 192 -25.21 -6.75 -1.96
N THR A 193 -25.60 -8.01 -1.78
CA THR A 193 -27.00 -8.41 -1.60
C THR A 193 -27.17 -9.24 -0.34
N THR A 194 -28.36 -9.18 0.25
CA THR A 194 -28.77 -10.02 1.38
C THR A 194 -29.55 -11.26 0.94
N ASP A 195 -30.23 -11.19 -0.21
CA ASP A 195 -30.89 -12.31 -0.87
C ASP A 195 -30.55 -12.38 -2.37
N SER A 196 -30.71 -13.57 -2.94
CA SER A 196 -30.57 -13.91 -4.35
C SER A 196 -31.50 -13.13 -5.31
N THR A 197 -32.64 -12.61 -4.83
CA THR A 197 -33.60 -11.85 -5.64
C THR A 197 -33.46 -10.33 -5.53
N GLN A 198 -32.56 -9.84 -4.67
CA GLN A 198 -32.34 -8.40 -4.48
C GLN A 198 -31.72 -7.77 -5.73
N THR A 199 -32.36 -6.72 -6.26
CA THR A 199 -31.97 -6.02 -7.50
C THR A 199 -31.76 -4.50 -7.32
N THR A 200 -32.19 -3.94 -6.18
CA THR A 200 -32.01 -2.53 -5.80
C THR A 200 -31.24 -2.44 -4.48
N ASP A 201 -30.82 -1.23 -4.13
CA ASP A 201 -30.24 -0.92 -2.80
C ASP A 201 -29.00 -1.79 -2.51
N THR A 202 -28.20 -2.03 -3.56
CA THR A 202 -27.02 -2.92 -3.50
C THR A 202 -25.74 -2.18 -3.14
N TRP A 203 -25.66 -0.87 -3.34
CA TRP A 203 -24.50 -0.06 -2.92
C TRP A 203 -24.53 0.16 -1.40
N GLY A 204 -23.35 0.28 -0.80
CA GLY A 204 -23.22 0.64 0.61
C GLY A 204 -21.82 1.14 0.93
N ASN A 205 -21.63 1.58 2.18
CA ASN A 205 -20.33 1.95 2.74
C ASN A 205 -19.84 0.93 3.78
N ASP A 206 -20.26 -0.33 3.63
CA ASP A 206 -19.81 -1.50 4.39
C ASP A 206 -18.32 -1.44 4.72
N PHE A 207 -17.94 -1.66 5.97
CA PHE A 207 -16.54 -1.66 6.39
C PHE A 207 -16.22 -2.92 7.19
N LEU A 208 -15.30 -3.74 6.69
CA LEU A 208 -14.97 -5.07 7.21
C LEU A 208 -13.46 -5.28 7.29
N THR A 209 -13.06 -6.26 8.10
CA THR A 209 -11.69 -6.76 8.18
C THR A 209 -11.64 -8.28 8.14
N LEU A 210 -10.66 -8.83 7.42
CA LEU A 210 -10.30 -10.24 7.42
C LEU A 210 -8.91 -10.40 8.06
N ASP A 211 -8.82 -11.18 9.13
CA ASP A 211 -7.56 -11.46 9.85
C ASP A 211 -6.72 -12.50 9.09
N LEU A 212 -5.51 -12.12 8.69
CA LEU A 212 -4.54 -12.98 8.00
C LEU A 212 -3.38 -13.41 8.92
N THR A 213 -3.42 -13.05 10.21
CA THR A 213 -2.48 -13.53 11.24
C THR A 213 -2.87 -14.91 11.80
N LYS A 214 -4.04 -15.44 11.39
CA LYS A 214 -4.57 -16.74 11.81
C LYS A 214 -5.05 -17.54 10.61
N SER A 215 -4.89 -18.85 10.66
CA SER A 215 -5.45 -19.77 9.66
C SER A 215 -6.98 -19.89 9.81
N TRP A 216 -7.71 -19.99 8.70
CA TRP A 216 -9.17 -20.14 8.67
C TRP A 216 -9.64 -20.91 7.43
N GLN A 217 -10.83 -21.52 7.50
CA GLN A 217 -11.45 -22.24 6.39
C GLN A 217 -12.24 -21.27 5.51
N ILE A 218 -12.29 -21.47 4.19
CA ILE A 218 -13.04 -20.60 3.25
C ILE A 218 -14.55 -20.61 3.52
N SER A 219 -15.06 -21.65 4.17
CA SER A 219 -16.46 -21.77 4.62
C SER A 219 -16.77 -20.97 5.90
N SER A 220 -15.74 -20.55 6.64
CA SER A 220 -15.85 -19.74 7.87
C SER A 220 -14.60 -18.85 8.02
N PRO A 221 -14.40 -17.88 7.10
CA PRO A 221 -13.24 -16.98 7.12
C PRO A 221 -13.27 -16.09 8.36
N SER A 222 -12.11 -15.55 8.77
CA SER A 222 -11.99 -14.68 9.94
C SER A 222 -12.45 -13.24 9.66
N LEU A 223 -13.66 -13.12 9.09
CA LEU A 223 -14.28 -11.87 8.65
C LEU A 223 -15.03 -11.20 9.80
N THR A 224 -14.72 -9.93 10.06
CA THR A 224 -15.31 -9.11 11.12
C THR A 224 -15.93 -7.84 10.52
N GLY A 225 -17.17 -7.55 10.90
CA GLY A 225 -17.82 -6.27 10.59
C GLY A 225 -17.33 -5.16 11.52
N LEU A 226 -16.91 -4.04 10.94
CA LEU A 226 -16.60 -2.82 11.67
C LEU A 226 -17.82 -1.88 11.69
N PRO A 227 -17.90 -0.92 12.65
CA PRO A 227 -18.97 0.07 12.68
C PRO A 227 -19.10 0.79 11.35
N ARG A 228 -20.31 0.86 10.78
CA ARG A 228 -20.51 1.52 9.49
C ARG A 228 -20.07 3.01 9.56
N PRO A 229 -19.34 3.49 8.53
CA PRO A 229 -18.82 4.84 8.52
C PRO A 229 -19.94 5.88 8.35
N SER A 230 -19.60 7.13 8.62
CA SER A 230 -20.48 8.28 8.42
C SER A 230 -19.58 9.43 7.96
N GLY A 231 -19.93 10.05 6.85
CA GLY A 231 -19.01 10.84 6.05
C GLY A 231 -18.65 10.10 4.75
N PRO A 232 -17.81 9.05 4.78
CA PRO A 232 -17.45 8.26 3.60
C PRO A 232 -18.68 7.76 2.81
N PRO A 233 -18.72 7.98 1.47
CA PRO A 233 -19.90 7.75 0.65
C PRO A 233 -20.09 6.27 0.27
N GLU A 234 -21.32 5.93 -0.11
CA GLU A 234 -21.70 4.59 -0.60
C GLU A 234 -21.30 4.43 -2.07
N VAL A 235 -20.04 4.06 -2.32
CA VAL A 235 -19.44 4.01 -3.66
C VAL A 235 -18.86 2.64 -4.01
N ALA A 236 -18.95 2.28 -5.28
CA ALA A 236 -18.35 1.08 -5.88
C ALA A 236 -17.25 1.45 -6.88
N ASN A 237 -16.42 0.48 -7.28
CA ASN A 237 -15.43 0.63 -8.35
C ASN A 237 -14.37 1.76 -8.13
N GLY A 238 -14.14 2.17 -6.88
CA GLY A 238 -13.02 3.05 -6.49
C GLY A 238 -11.75 2.26 -6.16
N TYR A 239 -10.86 2.83 -5.36
CA TYR A 239 -9.69 2.14 -4.81
C TYR A 239 -9.43 2.49 -3.33
N LEU A 240 -8.71 1.61 -2.62
CA LEU A 240 -8.30 1.80 -1.23
C LEU A 240 -6.78 1.62 -1.13
N TRP A 241 -6.04 2.72 -1.08
CA TRP A 241 -4.60 2.68 -0.80
C TRP A 241 -4.34 2.56 0.70
N ASN A 242 -3.09 2.28 1.08
CA ASN A 242 -2.67 2.24 2.47
C ASN A 242 -1.23 2.74 2.67
N SER A 243 -1.02 3.39 3.81
CA SER A 243 0.27 3.42 4.50
C SER A 243 0.34 2.24 5.49
N HIS A 244 1.36 2.20 6.35
CA HIS A 244 1.41 1.23 7.46
C HIS A 244 0.47 1.58 8.64
N GLN A 245 -0.24 2.72 8.58
CA GLN A 245 -0.99 3.31 9.69
C GLN A 245 -2.40 3.79 9.33
N SER A 246 -2.66 4.03 8.04
CA SER A 246 -3.91 4.59 7.54
C SER A 246 -4.30 4.00 6.18
N LEU A 247 -5.60 4.03 5.89
CA LEU A 247 -6.18 3.67 4.59
C LEU A 247 -6.66 4.95 3.89
N PHE A 248 -6.56 5.04 2.56
CA PHE A 248 -7.02 6.20 1.79
C PHE A 248 -7.99 5.74 0.71
N LEU A 249 -9.26 6.14 0.83
CA LEU A 249 -10.31 5.85 -0.13
C LEU A 249 -10.28 6.88 -1.27
N TYR A 250 -10.13 6.39 -2.49
CA TYR A 250 -10.13 7.18 -3.72
C TYR A 250 -11.25 6.74 -4.67
N GLY A 251 -11.91 7.73 -5.27
CA GLY A 251 -12.80 7.52 -6.41
C GLY A 251 -14.03 6.66 -6.13
N GLY A 252 -14.58 6.13 -7.23
CA GLY A 252 -15.77 5.30 -7.28
C GLY A 252 -17.00 6.01 -7.83
N GLU A 253 -18.00 5.20 -8.16
CA GLU A 253 -19.31 5.60 -8.69
C GLU A 253 -20.41 5.42 -7.63
N PHE A 254 -21.39 6.32 -7.67
CA PHE A 254 -22.57 6.31 -6.82
C PHE A 254 -23.65 5.35 -7.36
N SER A 255 -24.60 4.99 -6.50
CA SER A 255 -25.66 4.03 -6.84
C SER A 255 -26.44 4.39 -8.11
N GLU A 256 -26.58 3.43 -9.02
CA GLU A 256 -27.48 3.54 -10.17
C GLU A 256 -28.95 3.33 -9.79
N PHE A 257 -29.22 2.37 -8.88
CA PHE A 257 -30.55 1.88 -8.54
C PHE A 257 -30.71 1.57 -7.02
N PRO A 258 -31.35 2.47 -6.24
CA PRO A 258 -31.88 3.78 -6.63
C PRO A 258 -30.76 4.75 -7.03
N THR A 259 -31.07 5.72 -7.89
CA THR A 259 -30.06 6.66 -8.39
C THR A 259 -29.69 7.69 -7.31
N THR A 260 -28.43 7.69 -6.90
CA THR A 260 -27.86 8.64 -5.94
C THR A 260 -26.96 9.63 -6.69
N PRO A 261 -27.21 10.96 -6.60
CA PRO A 261 -26.38 11.95 -7.29
C PRO A 261 -24.97 12.01 -6.67
N PRO A 262 -23.89 12.14 -7.48
CA PRO A 262 -22.55 12.35 -6.96
C PRO A 262 -22.43 13.68 -6.21
N VAL A 263 -21.50 13.72 -5.25
CA VAL A 263 -21.13 14.90 -4.47
C VAL A 263 -19.71 15.36 -4.81
N ALA A 264 -19.35 16.58 -4.42
CA ALA A 264 -17.97 17.07 -4.48
C ALA A 264 -16.97 16.04 -3.92
N TYR A 265 -15.86 15.83 -4.63
CA TYR A 265 -14.87 14.83 -4.25
C TYR A 265 -14.09 15.25 -2.98
N SER A 266 -14.12 14.40 -1.97
CA SER A 266 -13.22 14.42 -0.80
C SER A 266 -12.42 13.12 -0.77
N MET A 267 -11.14 13.19 -0.40
CA MET A 267 -10.42 11.99 0.03
C MET A 267 -10.82 11.65 1.45
N TRP A 268 -11.05 10.36 1.72
CA TRP A 268 -11.32 9.85 3.06
C TRP A 268 -10.15 9.01 3.56
N GLU A 269 -9.52 9.45 4.66
CA GLU A 269 -8.52 8.67 5.38
C GLU A 269 -9.19 7.89 6.52
N TYR A 270 -8.90 6.60 6.68
CA TYR A 270 -9.15 5.86 7.92
C TYR A 270 -7.86 5.68 8.70
N SER A 271 -7.72 6.40 9.82
CA SER A 271 -6.61 6.27 10.74
C SER A 271 -6.80 5.03 11.62
N ILE A 272 -6.01 3.98 11.38
CA ILE A 272 -6.20 2.65 12.01
C ILE A 272 -5.99 2.72 13.53
N GLY A 273 -4.97 3.46 13.98
CA GLY A 273 -4.64 3.59 15.40
C GLY A 273 -5.70 4.33 16.22
N SER A 274 -6.34 5.35 15.64
CA SER A 274 -7.42 6.10 16.29
C SER A 274 -8.82 5.52 16.03
N LYS A 275 -8.95 4.65 15.02
CA LYS A 275 -10.21 4.11 14.50
C LYS A 275 -11.20 5.18 14.06
N GLN A 276 -10.69 6.25 13.43
CA GLN A 276 -11.50 7.38 12.96
C GLN A 276 -11.34 7.60 11.45
N TRP A 277 -12.42 8.07 10.83
CA TRP A 277 -12.42 8.58 9.47
C TRP A 277 -12.18 10.09 9.47
N ILE A 278 -11.30 10.54 8.59
CA ILE A 278 -10.87 11.93 8.41
C ILE A 278 -11.22 12.34 6.97
N GLU A 279 -11.72 13.56 6.79
CA GLU A 279 -12.13 14.09 5.48
C GLU A 279 -11.14 15.16 4.99
N HIS A 280 -10.55 14.94 3.83
CA HIS A 280 -9.71 15.92 3.14
C HIS A 280 -10.49 16.48 1.95
N LYS A 281 -11.00 17.71 2.13
CA LYS A 281 -11.93 18.38 1.22
C LYS A 281 -11.22 19.08 0.07
N ASP A 282 -11.91 19.16 -1.06
CA ASP A 282 -11.51 19.91 -2.24
C ASP A 282 -10.03 19.67 -2.66
N PRO A 283 -9.53 18.41 -2.67
CA PRO A 283 -8.13 18.12 -2.96
C PRO A 283 -7.75 18.59 -4.37
N LYS A 284 -6.52 19.08 -4.51
CA LYS A 284 -5.99 19.63 -5.76
C LYS A 284 -4.69 18.98 -6.16
N THR A 285 -4.44 18.93 -7.47
CA THR A 285 -3.15 18.55 -8.02
C THR A 285 -2.07 19.59 -7.68
N ALA A 286 -0.83 19.13 -7.62
CA ALA A 286 0.38 19.94 -7.64
C ALA A 286 1.17 19.69 -8.94
N ASP A 287 1.99 20.67 -9.31
CA ASP A 287 2.94 20.55 -10.41
C ASP A 287 4.04 19.51 -10.11
N GLY A 288 4.58 18.89 -11.16
CA GLY A 288 5.59 17.84 -11.03
C GLY A 288 6.00 17.24 -12.38
N ASN A 289 6.90 16.28 -12.35
CA ASN A 289 7.44 15.65 -13.56
C ASN A 289 6.33 14.99 -14.39
N ASN A 290 6.23 15.33 -15.67
CA ASN A 290 5.26 14.79 -16.64
C ASN A 290 3.78 14.96 -16.22
N ALA A 291 3.50 15.86 -15.27
CA ALA A 291 2.17 16.11 -14.74
C ALA A 291 1.48 17.29 -15.42
N ALA A 292 0.16 17.18 -15.56
CA ALA A 292 -0.69 18.33 -15.89
C ALA A 292 -0.54 19.43 -14.82
N PRO A 293 -0.75 20.72 -15.19
CA PRO A 293 -0.58 21.84 -14.26
C PRO A 293 -1.31 21.68 -12.93
N GLY A 294 -0.69 22.20 -11.87
CA GLY A 294 -1.22 22.19 -10.52
C GLY A 294 -2.48 23.04 -10.33
N GLY A 295 -3.08 22.89 -9.14
CA GLY A 295 -4.27 23.63 -8.71
C GLY A 295 -5.60 23.11 -9.27
N GLN A 296 -5.60 22.04 -10.07
CA GLN A 296 -6.82 21.44 -10.62
C GLN A 296 -7.55 20.60 -9.56
N PRO A 297 -8.88 20.67 -9.45
CA PRO A 297 -9.65 19.79 -8.56
C PRO A 297 -9.52 18.32 -8.98
N VAL A 298 -9.17 17.45 -8.04
CA VAL A 298 -9.17 16.00 -8.26
C VAL A 298 -10.62 15.52 -8.42
N GLN A 299 -10.87 14.69 -9.43
CA GLN A 299 -12.19 14.10 -9.70
C GLN A 299 -12.30 12.69 -9.12
N SER A 300 -13.52 12.28 -8.77
CA SER A 300 -13.83 10.88 -8.51
C SER A 300 -13.85 10.14 -9.84
N SER A 301 -12.86 9.27 -10.09
CA SER A 301 -12.90 8.32 -11.20
C SER A 301 -13.37 6.95 -10.70
N ALA A 302 -14.10 6.23 -11.55
CA ALA A 302 -14.48 4.84 -11.31
C ALA A 302 -13.80 3.90 -12.30
N GLU A 303 -13.73 2.61 -11.94
CA GLU A 303 -13.25 1.50 -12.78
C GLU A 303 -11.79 1.64 -13.28
N GLY A 304 -10.98 2.54 -12.74
CA GLY A 304 -9.54 2.60 -13.01
C GLY A 304 -8.73 1.60 -12.18
N ALA A 305 -7.49 1.38 -12.59
CA ALA A 305 -6.60 0.39 -12.01
C ALA A 305 -5.69 1.02 -10.95
N GLY A 306 -5.93 0.73 -9.67
CA GLY A 306 -5.12 1.26 -8.58
C GLY A 306 -4.01 0.31 -8.08
N PHE A 307 -2.93 0.89 -7.54
CA PHE A 307 -1.95 0.18 -6.72
C PHE A 307 -1.31 1.12 -5.69
N GLY A 308 -0.96 0.62 -4.49
CA GLY A 308 -0.26 1.40 -3.46
C GLY A 308 1.05 0.75 -3.03
N VAL A 309 2.09 1.55 -2.81
CA VAL A 309 3.37 1.11 -2.25
C VAL A 309 3.66 1.89 -0.98
N SER A 310 3.38 1.24 0.14
CA SER A 310 3.55 1.70 1.53
C SER A 310 4.93 2.29 1.81
N THR A 311 6.00 1.60 1.40
CA THR A 311 7.41 1.97 1.62
C THR A 311 7.87 3.17 0.79
N LEU A 312 7.24 3.40 -0.36
CA LEU A 312 7.47 4.57 -1.22
C LEU A 312 6.55 5.75 -0.88
N GLY A 313 5.62 5.57 0.06
CA GLY A 313 4.66 6.61 0.45
C GLY A 313 3.70 7.03 -0.65
N ARG A 314 3.39 6.15 -1.62
CA ARG A 314 2.67 6.53 -2.84
C ARG A 314 1.56 5.56 -3.21
N GLY A 315 0.46 6.12 -3.68
CA GLY A 315 -0.64 5.43 -4.33
C GLY A 315 -0.81 5.93 -5.76
N TRP A 316 -1.15 5.03 -6.68
CA TRP A 316 -1.45 5.34 -8.07
C TRP A 316 -2.84 4.83 -8.46
N TYR A 317 -3.49 5.53 -9.37
CA TYR A 317 -4.74 5.14 -10.03
C TYR A 317 -4.62 5.44 -11.53
N PHE A 318 -4.68 4.40 -12.35
CA PHE A 318 -4.47 4.49 -13.79
C PHE A 318 -5.78 4.34 -14.57
N GLY A 319 -6.07 5.31 -15.43
CA GLY A 319 -7.26 5.31 -16.27
C GLY A 319 -8.56 5.32 -15.44
N GLY A 320 -9.54 4.54 -15.88
CA GLY A 320 -10.92 4.60 -15.39
C GLY A 320 -11.78 5.49 -16.26
N HIS A 321 -12.88 5.99 -15.70
CA HIS A 321 -13.80 6.88 -16.41
C HIS A 321 -14.46 7.93 -15.50
N LEU A 322 -14.98 8.98 -16.14
CA LEU A 322 -15.84 10.01 -15.56
C LEU A 322 -17.19 10.04 -16.29
N ASP A 323 -18.30 10.05 -15.54
CA ASP A 323 -19.65 10.30 -16.05
C ASP A 323 -20.59 10.87 -14.96
N TYR A 324 -21.91 10.82 -15.20
CA TYR A 324 -22.93 11.34 -14.30
C TYR A 324 -23.11 10.57 -12.98
N HIS A 325 -22.52 9.36 -12.85
CA HIS A 325 -22.45 8.59 -11.60
C HIS A 325 -21.16 8.83 -10.82
N THR A 326 -20.19 9.55 -11.39
CA THR A 326 -18.91 9.86 -10.72
C THR A 326 -18.73 11.36 -10.45
N THR A 327 -19.31 12.22 -11.29
CA THR A 327 -18.98 13.66 -11.31
C THR A 327 -20.19 14.53 -10.93
N GLU A 328 -20.00 15.38 -9.93
CA GLU A 328 -21.05 16.28 -9.41
C GLU A 328 -21.61 17.21 -10.51
N GLY A 329 -22.94 17.28 -10.59
CA GLY A 329 -23.65 18.18 -11.51
C GLY A 329 -23.62 17.78 -12.99
N TRP A 330 -23.02 16.65 -13.36
CA TRP A 330 -23.08 16.13 -14.72
C TRP A 330 -24.46 15.56 -15.04
N SER A 331 -24.87 15.69 -16.31
CA SER A 331 -26.14 15.14 -16.81
C SER A 331 -25.93 13.74 -17.38
N GLU A 332 -26.96 12.89 -17.36
CA GLU A 332 -27.00 11.61 -18.10
C GLU A 332 -26.75 11.78 -19.61
N GLN A 333 -26.87 13.00 -20.15
CA GLN A 333 -26.57 13.34 -21.54
C GLN A 333 -25.08 13.61 -21.80
N THR A 334 -24.26 13.77 -20.76
CA THR A 334 -22.80 13.91 -20.91
C THR A 334 -22.23 12.54 -21.26
N ALA A 335 -21.46 12.46 -22.35
CA ALA A 335 -20.79 11.22 -22.71
C ALA A 335 -19.77 10.82 -21.62
N ARG A 336 -19.67 9.51 -21.35
CA ARG A 336 -18.64 8.95 -20.45
C ARG A 336 -17.27 9.24 -21.06
N VAL A 337 -16.38 9.83 -20.27
CA VAL A 337 -14.99 10.12 -20.65
C VAL A 337 -14.12 9.02 -20.06
N TYR A 338 -13.43 8.25 -20.90
CA TYR A 338 -12.41 7.31 -20.43
C TYR A 338 -11.07 8.03 -20.27
N LEU A 339 -10.25 7.59 -19.32
CA LEU A 339 -9.00 8.28 -18.97
C LEU A 339 -7.78 7.48 -19.45
N LYS A 340 -6.73 8.22 -19.86
CA LYS A 340 -5.37 7.72 -20.09
C LYS A 340 -4.36 8.23 -19.05
N SER A 341 -4.79 9.04 -18.10
CA SER A 341 -3.90 9.63 -17.09
C SER A 341 -3.54 8.63 -15.98
N LEU A 342 -2.42 8.91 -15.31
CA LEU A 342 -2.00 8.22 -14.10
C LEU A 342 -2.04 9.22 -12.94
N LEU A 343 -3.08 9.15 -12.10
CA LEU A 343 -3.15 9.95 -10.89
C LEU A 343 -2.22 9.33 -9.84
N GLU A 344 -1.34 10.14 -9.26
CA GLU A 344 -0.46 9.76 -8.16
C GLU A 344 -0.83 10.56 -6.90
N PHE A 345 -0.88 9.88 -5.77
CA PHE A 345 -1.07 10.44 -4.44
C PHE A 345 0.13 10.13 -3.55
N THR A 346 0.77 11.17 -3.00
CA THR A 346 1.84 11.07 -2.01
C THR A 346 1.22 11.14 -0.62
N PHE A 347 1.44 10.09 0.18
CA PHE A 347 0.87 9.94 1.53
C PHE A 347 1.47 10.98 2.51
N PRO A 348 0.71 11.42 3.52
CA PRO A 348 1.19 12.33 4.55
C PRO A 348 2.51 11.89 5.18
N GLY A 349 3.45 12.83 5.31
CA GLY A 349 4.76 12.58 5.93
C GLY A 349 5.82 11.91 5.04
N PHE A 350 5.51 11.58 3.78
CA PHE A 350 6.49 11.07 2.81
C PHE A 350 7.01 12.16 1.86
N ALA A 351 8.26 12.01 1.43
CA ALA A 351 8.87 12.85 0.40
C ALA A 351 8.65 12.26 -0.99
N ASN A 352 8.65 13.12 -2.01
CA ASN A 352 8.50 12.73 -3.41
C ASN A 352 9.13 13.78 -4.32
N ASP A 353 10.37 13.54 -4.78
CA ASP A 353 11.14 14.49 -5.59
C ASP A 353 10.54 14.72 -6.99
N ALA A 354 9.56 13.90 -7.42
CA ALA A 354 8.84 14.08 -8.67
C ALA A 354 7.64 15.06 -8.58
N VAL A 355 7.37 15.60 -7.38
CA VAL A 355 6.39 16.68 -7.11
C VAL A 355 7.16 17.96 -6.77
N GLU A 356 6.95 19.03 -7.55
CA GLU A 356 7.76 20.26 -7.44
C GLU A 356 7.68 20.90 -6.05
N SER A 357 6.49 20.90 -5.44
CA SER A 357 6.28 21.46 -4.09
C SER A 357 6.97 20.66 -2.97
N LEU A 358 7.33 19.39 -3.22
CA LEU A 358 7.98 18.49 -2.27
C LEU A 358 9.49 18.33 -2.49
N GLY A 359 10.06 18.94 -3.53
CA GLY A 359 11.49 18.92 -3.80
C GLY A 359 12.36 19.43 -2.63
N ASP A 360 13.65 19.09 -2.67
CA ASP A 360 14.62 19.29 -1.58
C ASP A 360 14.31 18.49 -0.30
N GLY A 361 13.72 17.30 -0.42
CA GLY A 361 13.44 16.41 0.71
C GLY A 361 12.34 16.92 1.65
N LYS A 362 11.41 17.75 1.16
CA LYS A 362 10.19 18.12 1.91
C LYS A 362 9.22 16.94 1.89
N VAL A 363 8.36 16.88 2.89
CA VAL A 363 7.34 15.82 3.03
C VAL A 363 5.93 16.37 2.83
N ALA A 364 5.04 15.52 2.32
CA ALA A 364 3.64 15.85 2.13
C ALA A 364 2.95 16.23 3.46
N GLY A 365 2.02 17.19 3.37
CA GLY A 365 1.22 17.65 4.51
C GLY A 365 0.21 16.61 4.99
N GLN A 366 -0.64 16.99 5.95
CA GLN A 366 -1.68 16.09 6.48
C GLN A 366 -2.72 15.67 5.43
N ASP A 367 -2.94 16.49 4.39
CA ASP A 367 -3.83 16.18 3.27
C ASP A 367 -3.14 15.38 2.14
N GLY A 368 -1.89 14.99 2.34
CA GLY A 368 -1.02 14.43 1.29
C GLY A 368 -0.79 15.40 0.14
N VAL A 369 -0.37 14.89 -1.03
CA VAL A 369 -0.27 15.67 -2.27
C VAL A 369 -0.62 14.81 -3.48
N PHE A 370 -1.51 15.30 -4.35
CA PHE A 370 -1.79 14.69 -5.65
C PHE A 370 -0.95 15.29 -6.79
N ARG A 371 -0.62 14.50 -7.82
CA ARG A 371 -0.27 14.98 -9.16
C ARG A 371 -0.91 14.09 -10.22
N ASN A 372 -1.26 14.64 -11.39
CA ASN A 372 -1.91 13.88 -12.47
C ASN A 372 -0.94 13.75 -13.66
N ILE A 373 -0.34 12.58 -13.84
CA ILE A 373 0.66 12.32 -14.90
C ILE A 373 -0.07 12.07 -16.22
N THR A 374 0.14 12.98 -17.18
CA THR A 374 -0.49 12.99 -18.51
C THR A 374 0.51 12.97 -19.65
N GLU A 375 1.74 13.46 -19.43
CA GLU A 375 2.79 13.61 -20.45
C GLU A 375 3.95 12.61 -20.23
N GLY A 376 3.67 11.45 -19.62
CA GLY A 376 4.66 10.42 -19.26
C GLY A 376 5.21 9.63 -20.46
N GLY A 377 5.49 10.29 -21.58
CA GLY A 377 6.02 9.71 -22.82
C GLY A 377 4.93 9.16 -23.73
N MET A 378 4.55 7.89 -23.56
CA MET A 378 3.68 7.20 -24.53
C MET A 378 2.21 7.61 -24.51
N GLN A 379 1.76 8.42 -23.55
CA GLN A 379 0.33 8.72 -23.34
C GLN A 379 -0.35 9.42 -24.53
N ASP A 380 0.42 10.09 -25.40
CA ASP A 380 -0.06 10.70 -26.64
C ASP A 380 0.25 9.88 -27.91
N THR A 381 0.73 8.64 -27.75
CA THR A 381 1.13 7.78 -28.87
C THR A 381 0.05 6.77 -29.26
N ALA A 382 -0.10 6.54 -30.56
CA ALA A 382 -1.03 5.55 -31.09
C ALA A 382 -0.74 4.15 -30.50
N GLY A 383 -1.69 3.62 -29.74
CA GLY A 383 -1.58 2.34 -29.04
C GLY A 383 -1.36 2.45 -27.53
N PHE A 384 -1.29 3.65 -26.95
CA PHE A 384 -1.60 3.87 -25.53
C PHE A 384 -3.06 4.32 -25.41
N THR A 385 -3.95 3.37 -25.15
CA THR A 385 -5.39 3.61 -25.17
C THR A 385 -5.90 4.07 -23.82
N GLU A 386 -6.87 4.98 -23.82
CA GLU A 386 -7.79 5.17 -22.69
C GLU A 386 -8.34 3.80 -22.24
N ARG A 387 -8.44 3.54 -20.94
CA ARG A 387 -9.02 2.29 -20.44
C ARG A 387 -9.57 2.37 -19.03
N ALA A 388 -10.69 1.69 -18.82
CA ALA A 388 -11.20 1.26 -17.53
C ALA A 388 -11.07 -0.26 -17.37
N ASP A 389 -11.51 -0.77 -16.23
CA ASP A 389 -11.57 -2.16 -15.81
C ASP A 389 -10.21 -2.92 -15.94
N GLY A 390 -9.10 -2.22 -15.68
CA GLY A 390 -7.73 -2.73 -15.82
C GLY A 390 -7.11 -3.27 -14.54
N LEU A 391 -5.83 -3.64 -14.64
CA LEU A 391 -4.96 -4.00 -13.52
C LEU A 391 -3.70 -3.13 -13.51
N LEU A 392 -3.26 -2.76 -12.31
CA LEU A 392 -2.01 -2.08 -12.03
C LEU A 392 -1.29 -2.89 -10.95
N LEU A 393 -0.01 -3.22 -11.17
CA LEU A 393 0.75 -4.09 -10.26
C LEU A 393 2.18 -3.57 -10.10
N TYR A 394 2.70 -3.60 -8.87
CA TYR A 394 4.08 -3.20 -8.57
C TYR A 394 5.10 -4.34 -8.70
N VAL A 395 6.28 -4.04 -9.23
CA VAL A 395 7.45 -4.91 -9.22
C VAL A 395 8.68 -4.11 -8.77
N PRO A 396 9.37 -4.47 -7.68
CA PRO A 396 10.56 -3.76 -7.22
C PRO A 396 11.79 -4.08 -8.10
N GLY A 397 12.74 -3.15 -8.13
CA GLY A 397 13.91 -3.20 -9.01
C GLY A 397 13.61 -2.74 -10.45
N PHE A 398 14.57 -2.95 -11.35
CA PHE A 398 14.61 -2.42 -12.72
C PHE A 398 14.68 -0.88 -12.83
N GLY A 399 13.84 -0.14 -12.11
CA GLY A 399 14.07 1.28 -11.77
C GLY A 399 14.53 1.45 -10.32
N ASP A 400 15.03 2.62 -9.96
CA ASP A 400 15.49 2.93 -8.59
C ASP A 400 14.33 2.88 -7.55
N GLU A 401 13.10 3.06 -8.02
CA GLU A 401 11.87 3.01 -7.23
C GLU A 401 10.90 1.89 -7.68
N GLY A 402 11.36 0.97 -8.53
CA GLY A 402 10.51 -0.10 -9.09
C GLY A 402 9.68 0.31 -10.32
N LEU A 403 8.80 -0.61 -10.71
CA LEU A 403 7.92 -0.51 -11.88
C LEU A 403 6.44 -0.65 -11.49
N LEU A 404 5.55 0.02 -12.23
CA LEU A 404 4.14 -0.36 -12.29
C LEU A 404 3.83 -1.02 -13.64
N LEU A 405 2.97 -2.04 -13.63
CA LEU A 405 2.56 -2.79 -14.81
C LEU A 405 1.07 -2.55 -15.08
N GLY A 406 0.77 -1.81 -16.14
CA GLY A 406 -0.57 -1.63 -16.66
C GLY A 406 -0.96 -2.81 -17.56
N LEU A 407 -1.97 -3.56 -17.14
CA LEU A 407 -2.44 -4.79 -17.78
C LEU A 407 -3.95 -4.74 -17.99
N THR A 408 -4.45 -5.48 -18.99
CA THR A 408 -5.90 -5.70 -19.20
C THR A 408 -6.70 -4.39 -19.38
N GLY A 409 -8.01 -4.43 -19.21
CA GLY A 409 -8.87 -3.25 -19.34
C GLY A 409 -9.14 -2.83 -20.79
N GLY A 410 -10.01 -1.84 -20.95
CA GLY A 410 -10.39 -1.27 -22.23
C GLY A 410 -11.53 -0.27 -22.10
N VAL A 411 -12.20 -0.04 -23.22
CA VAL A 411 -13.44 0.72 -23.33
C VAL A 411 -14.55 -0.18 -23.88
N ASN A 412 -15.74 0.35 -24.09
CA ASN A 412 -16.87 -0.35 -24.73
C ASN A 412 -16.49 -1.01 -26.09
N GLU A 413 -15.60 -0.39 -26.86
CA GLU A 413 -15.27 -0.74 -28.25
C GLU A 413 -13.93 -1.47 -28.43
N THR A 414 -12.91 -1.17 -27.61
CA THR A 414 -11.54 -1.71 -27.76
C THR A 414 -10.94 -2.17 -26.44
N PHE A 415 -10.03 -3.15 -26.49
CA PHE A 415 -9.37 -3.73 -25.31
C PHE A 415 -7.86 -3.71 -25.44
N THR A 416 -7.16 -3.51 -24.31
CA THR A 416 -5.73 -3.77 -24.20
C THR A 416 -5.42 -5.21 -24.59
N GLN A 417 -4.49 -5.39 -25.51
CA GLN A 417 -4.05 -6.73 -25.94
C GLN A 417 -3.02 -7.30 -24.98
N MET A 418 -3.12 -8.59 -24.67
CA MET A 418 -2.25 -9.26 -23.68
C MET A 418 -0.84 -9.58 -24.20
N ASN A 419 -0.55 -9.25 -25.46
CA ASN A 419 0.76 -9.44 -26.10
C ASN A 419 1.75 -8.30 -25.83
N VAL A 420 1.31 -7.16 -25.27
CA VAL A 420 2.15 -6.01 -24.91
C VAL A 420 1.68 -5.46 -23.57
N ILE A 421 2.61 -5.22 -22.64
CA ILE A 421 2.37 -4.65 -21.32
C ILE A 421 2.83 -3.19 -21.31
N ASP A 422 2.06 -2.31 -20.68
CA ASP A 422 2.51 -0.96 -20.36
C ASP A 422 3.28 -0.99 -19.03
N VAL A 423 4.50 -0.45 -19.04
CA VAL A 423 5.46 -0.50 -17.93
C VAL A 423 5.83 0.93 -17.56
N TYR A 424 5.40 1.38 -16.38
CA TYR A 424 5.75 2.70 -15.84
C TYR A 424 7.03 2.60 -15.00
N ASP A 425 8.03 3.40 -15.36
CA ASP A 425 9.19 3.67 -14.51
C ASP A 425 8.80 4.72 -13.47
N ILE A 426 8.72 4.32 -12.20
CA ILE A 426 8.26 5.19 -11.12
C ILE A 426 9.22 6.37 -10.93
N ALA A 427 10.52 6.10 -10.90
CA ALA A 427 11.56 7.10 -10.63
C ALA A 427 11.61 8.17 -11.74
N ASN A 428 11.54 7.75 -13.00
CA ASN A 428 11.58 8.65 -14.16
C ASN A 428 10.19 9.15 -14.59
N SER A 429 9.12 8.79 -13.87
CA SER A 429 7.72 9.12 -14.19
C SER A 429 7.32 8.90 -15.65
N THR A 430 7.77 7.80 -16.28
CA THR A 430 7.71 7.58 -17.73
C THR A 430 7.21 6.18 -18.09
N TRP A 431 6.30 6.09 -19.07
CA TRP A 431 5.76 4.84 -19.59
C TRP A 431 6.59 4.25 -20.74
N TYR A 432 6.72 2.91 -20.77
CA TYR A 432 7.35 2.10 -21.80
C TYR A 432 6.47 0.90 -22.17
N LYS A 433 6.62 0.33 -23.38
CA LYS A 433 5.91 -0.89 -23.80
C LYS A 433 6.85 -2.08 -23.81
N GLN A 434 6.42 -3.19 -23.21
CA GLN A 434 7.14 -4.47 -23.24
C GLN A 434 6.31 -5.57 -23.89
N THR A 435 6.79 -6.13 -24.99
CA THR A 435 6.17 -7.28 -25.66
C THR A 435 6.32 -8.53 -24.80
N THR A 436 5.25 -9.33 -24.73
CA THR A 436 5.23 -10.62 -24.02
C THR A 436 5.48 -11.81 -24.95
N SER A 437 5.73 -12.96 -24.35
CA SER A 437 5.92 -14.23 -25.04
C SER A 437 5.11 -15.36 -24.39
N GLY A 438 5.15 -16.57 -24.95
CA GLY A 438 4.31 -17.69 -24.51
C GLY A 438 2.89 -17.61 -25.07
N LYS A 439 1.98 -18.40 -24.50
CA LYS A 439 0.55 -18.38 -24.88
C LYS A 439 -0.13 -17.30 -24.06
N SER A 440 -0.54 -16.20 -24.69
CA SER A 440 -1.24 -15.12 -23.97
C SER A 440 -2.68 -15.52 -23.56
N PRO A 441 -3.19 -15.00 -22.44
CA PRO A 441 -4.64 -15.01 -22.15
C PRO A 441 -5.42 -14.22 -23.21
N LYS A 442 -6.73 -14.51 -23.31
CA LYS A 442 -7.67 -13.61 -24.00
C LYS A 442 -7.70 -12.24 -23.31
N TYR A 443 -7.83 -11.17 -24.11
CA TYR A 443 -8.12 -9.83 -23.59
C TYR A 443 -9.38 -9.86 -22.72
N ARG A 444 -9.38 -9.04 -21.67
CA ARG A 444 -10.39 -9.09 -20.59
C ARG A 444 -10.39 -7.80 -19.79
N VAL A 445 -11.46 -7.64 -19.03
CA VAL A 445 -11.75 -6.52 -18.12
C VAL A 445 -12.13 -7.06 -16.74
N ASN A 446 -11.85 -6.29 -15.70
CA ASN A 446 -12.11 -6.63 -14.29
C ASN A 446 -11.64 -8.03 -13.81
N PRO A 447 -10.46 -8.55 -14.23
CA PRO A 447 -9.78 -9.60 -13.48
C PRO A 447 -9.20 -9.02 -12.18
N CYS A 448 -8.74 -9.90 -11.29
CA CYS A 448 -7.84 -9.51 -10.21
C CYS A 448 -6.41 -9.99 -10.52
N GLY A 449 -5.42 -9.46 -9.80
CA GLY A 449 -4.09 -10.06 -9.80
C GLY A 449 -3.24 -9.69 -8.59
N VAL A 450 -2.22 -10.50 -8.35
CA VAL A 450 -1.22 -10.32 -7.27
C VAL A 450 0.17 -10.66 -7.81
N VAL A 451 1.22 -10.24 -7.10
CA VAL A 451 2.62 -10.56 -7.46
C VAL A 451 3.25 -11.35 -6.32
N ALA A 452 4.04 -12.38 -6.65
CA ALA A 452 4.85 -13.13 -5.69
C ALA A 452 6.33 -13.08 -6.09
N ALA A 453 7.22 -12.86 -5.12
CA ALA A 453 8.66 -12.75 -5.34
C ALA A 453 9.41 -14.03 -4.95
N ALA A 454 10.22 -14.57 -5.87
CA ALA A 454 11.17 -15.64 -5.57
C ALA A 454 12.11 -15.24 -4.42
N ALA A 455 12.54 -16.19 -3.59
CA ALA A 455 13.32 -15.88 -2.38
C ALA A 455 14.68 -15.20 -2.66
N ASP A 456 15.34 -15.48 -3.78
CA ASP A 456 16.53 -14.75 -4.22
C ASP A 456 16.24 -13.46 -5.02
N GLY A 457 14.98 -13.14 -5.30
CA GLY A 457 14.52 -12.00 -6.10
C GLY A 457 14.76 -12.11 -7.61
N SER A 458 15.26 -13.24 -8.12
CA SER A 458 15.56 -13.44 -9.55
C SER A 458 14.34 -13.43 -10.47
N SER A 459 13.14 -13.68 -9.93
CA SER A 459 11.88 -13.59 -10.67
C SER A 459 10.73 -13.10 -9.81
N TYR A 460 9.82 -12.38 -10.46
CA TYR A 460 8.54 -11.92 -9.93
C TYR A 460 7.44 -12.51 -10.80
N ASN A 461 6.49 -13.19 -10.18
CA ASN A 461 5.43 -13.92 -10.88
C ASN A 461 4.09 -13.26 -10.56
N ILE A 462 3.46 -12.70 -11.59
CA ILE A 462 2.16 -12.05 -11.53
C ILE A 462 1.10 -13.13 -11.75
N TYR A 463 0.23 -13.34 -10.77
CA TYR A 463 -0.91 -14.26 -10.85
C TYR A 463 -2.16 -13.44 -11.19
N MET A 464 -2.87 -13.82 -12.24
CA MET A 464 -4.10 -13.16 -12.69
C MET A 464 -5.25 -14.17 -12.77
N PHE A 465 -6.39 -13.85 -12.14
CA PHE A 465 -7.56 -14.72 -12.07
C PHE A 465 -8.83 -14.03 -12.55
N GLY A 466 -9.59 -14.76 -13.40
CA GLY A 466 -10.93 -14.39 -13.83
C GLY A 466 -10.99 -13.16 -14.75
N GLY A 467 -12.00 -12.32 -14.55
CA GLY A 467 -12.38 -11.21 -15.42
C GLY A 467 -13.40 -11.64 -16.48
N GLN A 468 -13.71 -10.76 -17.42
CA GLN A 468 -14.68 -11.02 -18.49
C GLN A 468 -14.32 -10.31 -19.80
N ASN A 469 -14.94 -10.67 -20.92
CA ASN A 469 -15.00 -9.82 -22.12
C ASN A 469 -16.26 -8.94 -22.09
N LEU A 470 -16.19 -7.71 -22.64
CA LEU A 470 -17.39 -6.88 -22.87
C LEU A 470 -18.01 -7.09 -24.27
N GLN A 471 -17.31 -7.76 -25.18
CA GLN A 471 -17.71 -7.94 -26.57
C GLN A 471 -17.76 -9.43 -26.99
N PRO A 472 -18.83 -9.89 -27.67
CA PRO A 472 -19.99 -9.11 -28.11
C PRO A 472 -20.94 -8.73 -26.96
N ALA A 473 -21.48 -7.51 -27.01
CA ALA A 473 -22.43 -7.03 -26.02
C ALA A 473 -23.68 -7.91 -25.94
N GLY A 474 -24.10 -8.27 -24.72
CA GLY A 474 -25.23 -9.18 -24.46
C GLY A 474 -24.87 -10.67 -24.50
N ALA A 475 -23.63 -11.02 -24.83
CA ALA A 475 -23.08 -12.37 -24.71
C ALA A 475 -21.66 -12.34 -24.11
N GLN A 476 -21.51 -11.55 -23.04
CA GLN A 476 -20.31 -11.53 -22.21
C GLN A 476 -20.07 -12.89 -21.57
N THR A 477 -18.79 -13.29 -21.50
CA THR A 477 -18.29 -14.52 -20.89
C THR A 477 -17.35 -14.14 -19.76
N GLN A 478 -17.70 -14.55 -18.56
CA GLN A 478 -16.80 -14.45 -17.41
C GLN A 478 -15.80 -15.61 -17.43
N TYR A 479 -14.63 -15.41 -16.86
CA TYR A 479 -13.56 -16.40 -16.82
C TYR A 479 -13.30 -16.90 -15.40
N ASP A 480 -12.83 -18.14 -15.32
CA ASP A 480 -12.38 -18.89 -14.14
C ASP A 480 -10.93 -19.41 -14.33
N ASP A 481 -10.21 -18.89 -15.34
CA ASP A 481 -8.86 -19.30 -15.68
C ASP A 481 -7.80 -18.54 -14.86
N MET A 482 -6.68 -19.22 -14.63
CA MET A 482 -5.53 -18.72 -13.88
C MET A 482 -4.32 -18.60 -14.80
N TRP A 483 -3.68 -17.43 -14.78
CA TRP A 483 -2.53 -17.11 -15.63
C TRP A 483 -1.38 -16.56 -14.80
N ILE A 484 -0.16 -16.87 -15.23
CA ILE A 484 1.07 -16.30 -14.68
C ILE A 484 1.79 -15.50 -15.75
N LEU A 485 2.17 -14.25 -15.46
CA LEU A 485 3.17 -13.50 -16.23
C LEU A 485 4.46 -13.45 -15.40
N SER A 486 5.55 -14.00 -15.93
CA SER A 486 6.83 -14.07 -15.20
C SER A 486 7.83 -13.02 -15.69
N ILE A 487 8.34 -12.21 -14.76
CA ILE A 487 9.30 -11.12 -14.99
C ILE A 487 10.64 -11.54 -14.37
N PRO A 488 11.79 -11.32 -15.03
CA PRO A 488 12.03 -10.41 -16.17
C PRO A 488 11.67 -10.93 -17.58
N SER A 489 11.25 -12.17 -17.76
CA SER A 489 11.07 -12.73 -19.12
C SER A 489 9.90 -12.15 -19.94
N PHE A 490 8.90 -11.58 -19.25
CA PHE A 490 7.57 -11.25 -19.79
C PHE A 490 6.89 -12.42 -20.52
N THR A 491 7.02 -13.62 -19.97
CA THR A 491 6.40 -14.85 -20.52
C THR A 491 5.09 -15.18 -19.82
N TRP A 492 4.02 -15.36 -20.60
CA TRP A 492 2.73 -15.88 -20.14
C TRP A 492 2.74 -17.41 -20.03
N ILE A 493 2.23 -17.91 -18.91
CA ILE A 493 2.12 -19.32 -18.57
C ILE A 493 0.68 -19.58 -18.12
N SER A 494 -0.01 -20.52 -18.79
CA SER A 494 -1.34 -20.97 -18.37
C SER A 494 -1.23 -21.95 -17.20
N VAL A 495 -1.98 -21.73 -16.12
CA VAL A 495 -2.07 -22.70 -15.02
C VAL A 495 -3.18 -23.70 -15.33
N ASN A 496 -2.91 -24.99 -15.17
CA ASN A 496 -3.93 -26.02 -15.33
C ASN A 496 -4.70 -26.24 -14.01
N THR A 497 -5.93 -25.74 -13.95
CA THR A 497 -6.84 -25.90 -12.82
C THR A 497 -7.96 -26.92 -13.07
N SER A 498 -7.97 -27.62 -14.21
CA SER A 498 -9.14 -28.39 -14.68
C SER A 498 -9.54 -29.60 -13.82
N THR A 499 -8.70 -30.00 -12.87
CA THR A 499 -8.94 -31.10 -11.92
C THR A 499 -9.16 -30.61 -10.49
N GLN A 500 -9.39 -29.31 -10.30
CA GLN A 500 -9.50 -28.65 -9.00
C GLN A 500 -10.92 -28.12 -8.77
N SER A 501 -11.25 -27.84 -7.51
CA SER A 501 -12.46 -27.10 -7.14
C SER A 501 -12.28 -25.61 -7.39
N VAL A 502 -12.36 -25.20 -8.66
CA VAL A 502 -12.21 -23.80 -9.09
C VAL A 502 -13.45 -22.98 -8.66
N PRO A 503 -13.29 -21.75 -8.14
CA PRO A 503 -14.41 -20.84 -7.89
C PRO A 503 -15.14 -20.51 -9.19
N TYR A 504 -16.45 -20.27 -9.12
CA TYR A 504 -17.23 -19.83 -10.28
C TYR A 504 -16.61 -18.61 -10.96
N ALA A 505 -16.71 -18.59 -12.29
CA ALA A 505 -16.26 -17.51 -13.16
C ALA A 505 -16.79 -16.15 -12.69
N ARG A 506 -15.90 -15.16 -12.61
CA ARG A 506 -16.18 -13.89 -11.92
C ARG A 506 -15.38 -12.71 -12.45
N ALA A 507 -15.93 -11.51 -12.26
CA ALA A 507 -15.27 -10.24 -12.55
C ALA A 507 -15.61 -9.21 -11.46
N GLY A 508 -14.75 -8.22 -11.25
CA GLY A 508 -14.97 -7.16 -10.24
C GLY A 508 -14.77 -7.65 -8.80
N HIS A 509 -13.96 -8.70 -8.65
CA HIS A 509 -13.39 -9.22 -7.40
C HIS A 509 -12.04 -8.58 -7.13
N SER A 510 -11.67 -8.49 -5.85
CA SER A 510 -10.33 -8.08 -5.44
C SER A 510 -9.48 -9.32 -5.15
N CYS A 511 -8.15 -9.17 -5.29
CA CYS A 511 -7.20 -10.20 -4.85
C CYS A 511 -6.01 -9.58 -4.14
N HIS A 512 -5.56 -10.25 -3.08
CA HIS A 512 -4.42 -9.85 -2.26
C HIS A 512 -3.56 -11.07 -1.97
N ILE A 513 -2.27 -10.86 -1.70
CA ILE A 513 -1.34 -11.94 -1.35
C ILE A 513 -0.89 -11.79 0.10
N TRP A 514 -0.92 -12.90 0.85
CA TRP A 514 -0.30 -13.00 2.16
C TRP A 514 0.19 -14.43 2.37
N ASP A 515 1.36 -14.58 3.00
CA ASP A 515 2.00 -15.87 3.23
C ASP A 515 2.02 -16.78 1.98
N GLY A 516 2.36 -16.22 0.81
CA GLY A 516 2.43 -16.94 -0.47
C GLY A 516 1.09 -17.44 -1.01
N GLN A 517 -0.04 -17.05 -0.41
CA GLN A 517 -1.39 -17.43 -0.82
C GLN A 517 -2.13 -16.21 -1.36
N MET A 518 -2.78 -16.38 -2.50
CA MET A 518 -3.70 -15.38 -3.04
C MET A 518 -5.08 -15.58 -2.41
N ILE A 519 -5.58 -14.54 -1.76
CA ILE A 519 -6.95 -14.45 -1.26
C ILE A 519 -7.77 -13.74 -2.34
N VAL A 520 -8.90 -14.33 -2.74
CA VAL A 520 -9.87 -13.76 -3.70
C VAL A 520 -11.14 -13.40 -2.95
N ILE A 521 -11.66 -12.18 -3.13
CA ILE A 521 -12.85 -11.71 -2.41
C ILE A 521 -13.92 -11.22 -3.38
N GLY A 522 -15.12 -11.75 -3.21
CA GLY A 522 -16.33 -11.36 -3.92
C GLY A 522 -16.20 -11.52 -5.43
N GLY A 523 -16.78 -10.57 -6.15
CA GLY A 523 -16.90 -10.56 -7.60
C GLY A 523 -18.34 -10.78 -8.04
N TYR A 524 -18.70 -10.14 -9.14
CA TYR A 524 -19.93 -10.48 -9.82
C TYR A 524 -19.79 -11.89 -10.39
N VAL A 525 -20.67 -12.80 -9.95
CA VAL A 525 -20.82 -14.15 -10.50
C VAL A 525 -22.11 -14.22 -11.29
N GLY A 526 -22.08 -14.95 -12.41
CA GLY A 526 -23.21 -15.10 -13.32
C GLY A 526 -24.45 -15.75 -12.68
N GLN A 527 -25.49 -15.90 -13.49
CA GLN A 527 -26.79 -16.43 -13.07
C GLN A 527 -26.76 -17.91 -12.60
N GLU A 528 -25.63 -18.60 -12.77
CA GLU A 528 -25.44 -19.99 -12.34
C GLU A 528 -25.40 -20.16 -10.81
N LEU A 529 -25.09 -19.09 -10.07
CA LEU A 529 -25.00 -19.12 -8.61
C LEU A 529 -25.94 -18.08 -7.97
N SER A 530 -26.91 -18.54 -7.17
CA SER A 530 -27.90 -17.70 -6.51
C SER A 530 -27.31 -16.83 -5.40
N CYS A 531 -26.43 -17.41 -4.57
CA CYS A 531 -25.61 -16.70 -3.57
C CYS A 531 -24.18 -17.25 -3.56
N ASP A 532 -23.20 -16.35 -3.49
CA ASP A 532 -21.78 -16.63 -3.31
C ASP A 532 -21.35 -16.15 -1.92
N SER A 533 -21.68 -16.95 -0.90
CA SER A 533 -21.43 -16.64 0.51
C SER A 533 -20.55 -17.73 1.14
N PRO A 534 -19.45 -17.41 1.84
CA PRO A 534 -18.94 -16.05 2.12
C PRO A 534 -18.30 -15.32 0.93
N GLY A 535 -18.13 -15.98 -0.22
CA GLY A 535 -17.50 -15.37 -1.41
C GLY A 535 -16.01 -15.09 -1.25
N ILE A 536 -15.32 -15.82 -0.37
CA ILE A 536 -13.87 -15.70 -0.13
C ILE A 536 -13.21 -17.03 -0.49
N TYR A 537 -12.15 -16.98 -1.30
CA TYR A 537 -11.46 -18.15 -1.82
C TYR A 537 -9.94 -18.00 -1.66
N VAL A 538 -9.22 -19.12 -1.59
CA VAL A 538 -7.76 -19.14 -1.40
C VAL A 538 -7.08 -19.99 -2.46
N PHE A 539 -6.03 -19.46 -3.07
CA PHE A 539 -5.18 -20.14 -4.02
C PHE A 539 -3.73 -20.12 -3.56
N ASN A 540 -3.13 -21.29 -3.37
CA ASN A 540 -1.72 -21.40 -3.03
C ASN A 540 -0.89 -21.16 -4.30
N THR A 541 -0.10 -20.07 -4.30
CA THR A 541 0.62 -19.63 -5.50
C THR A 541 1.86 -20.47 -5.81
N SER A 542 2.37 -21.24 -4.84
CA SER A 542 3.51 -22.17 -4.97
C SER A 542 3.08 -23.52 -5.57
N SER A 543 2.02 -24.13 -5.02
CA SER A 543 1.49 -25.43 -5.50
C SER A 543 0.56 -25.32 -6.70
N LEU A 544 0.15 -24.08 -7.06
CA LEU A 544 -0.81 -23.78 -8.13
C LEU A 544 -2.18 -24.45 -7.92
N SER A 545 -2.65 -24.46 -6.68
CA SER A 545 -3.90 -25.13 -6.30
C SER A 545 -4.83 -24.26 -5.46
N TRP A 546 -6.13 -24.30 -5.78
CA TRP A 546 -7.18 -23.84 -4.87
C TRP A 546 -7.18 -24.66 -3.57
N SER A 547 -7.47 -23.99 -2.46
CA SER A 547 -7.53 -24.60 -1.12
C SER A 547 -8.84 -24.23 -0.43
N ASP A 548 -9.28 -25.15 0.43
CA ASP A 548 -10.37 -25.00 1.41
C ASP A 548 -9.98 -24.12 2.62
N GLN A 549 -8.71 -23.72 2.76
CA GLN A 549 -8.26 -22.89 3.86
C GLN A 549 -7.18 -21.87 3.48
N PHE A 550 -7.14 -20.78 4.24
CA PHE A 550 -5.98 -19.93 4.37
C PHE A 550 -5.09 -20.42 5.53
N THR A 551 -3.79 -20.48 5.32
CA THR A 551 -2.81 -20.92 6.32
C THR A 551 -1.86 -19.78 6.68
N ALA A 552 -1.95 -19.24 7.90
CA ALA A 552 -1.03 -18.21 8.37
C ALA A 552 0.35 -18.81 8.66
N LEU A 553 1.32 -18.57 7.77
CA LEU A 553 2.71 -18.98 7.88
C LEU A 553 3.54 -17.97 8.71
N THR A 554 3.22 -16.68 8.64
CA THR A 554 3.81 -15.67 9.52
C THR A 554 3.23 -15.75 10.93
N GLY A 555 1.91 -15.92 11.05
CA GLY A 555 1.20 -15.97 12.33
C GLY A 555 1.47 -14.73 13.19
N ASP A 556 1.71 -14.92 14.48
CA ASP A 556 2.03 -13.84 15.43
C ASP A 556 3.26 -12.98 15.03
N LYS A 557 4.14 -13.46 14.14
CA LYS A 557 5.26 -12.66 13.62
C LYS A 557 4.80 -11.47 12.79
N ALA A 558 3.60 -11.52 12.20
CA ALA A 558 2.98 -10.39 11.51
C ALA A 558 2.64 -9.23 12.45
N LEU A 559 2.49 -9.51 13.76
CA LEU A 559 2.20 -8.50 14.79
C LEU A 559 3.47 -7.96 15.48
N GLN A 560 4.65 -8.49 15.13
CA GLN A 560 5.93 -8.12 15.71
C GLN A 560 6.68 -7.15 14.78
N ALA A 561 7.11 -6.01 15.31
CA ALA A 561 7.93 -5.06 14.56
C ALA A 561 9.29 -5.67 14.17
N TYR A 562 9.72 -5.46 12.93
CA TYR A 562 11.05 -5.87 12.47
C TYR A 562 12.08 -4.75 12.73
N THR A 563 13.15 -5.09 13.44
CA THR A 563 14.19 -4.16 13.93
C THR A 563 15.52 -4.28 13.19
N GLY A 564 15.61 -5.15 12.16
CA GLY A 564 16.82 -5.33 11.36
C GLY A 564 17.92 -6.19 11.99
N LYS A 565 17.69 -6.77 13.18
CA LYS A 565 18.69 -7.59 13.89
C LYS A 565 18.69 -9.05 13.42
N SER A 566 19.81 -9.73 13.63
CA SER A 566 20.01 -11.12 13.18
C SER A 566 19.18 -12.17 13.94
N ASP A 567 18.76 -11.85 15.16
CA ASP A 567 17.91 -12.66 16.04
C ASP A 567 16.41 -12.33 15.90
N ASP A 568 16.05 -11.38 15.02
CA ASP A 568 14.69 -10.86 14.89
C ASP A 568 13.78 -11.80 14.09
N SER A 569 12.65 -12.20 14.70
CA SER A 569 11.60 -13.03 14.09
C SER A 569 10.43 -12.25 13.49
N GLY A 570 10.33 -10.94 13.71
CA GLY A 570 9.23 -10.11 13.24
C GLY A 570 9.15 -10.04 11.71
N ASN A 571 7.95 -10.09 11.17
CA ASN A 571 7.69 -10.03 9.74
C ASN A 571 6.33 -9.36 9.44
N PRO A 572 6.16 -8.07 9.77
CA PRO A 572 4.86 -7.40 9.74
C PRO A 572 4.33 -7.13 8.33
N LEU A 573 5.14 -7.39 7.30
CA LEU A 573 4.79 -7.26 5.89
C LEU A 573 4.72 -8.62 5.16
N ALA A 574 4.87 -9.74 5.89
CA ALA A 574 4.99 -11.08 5.33
C ALA A 574 5.92 -11.17 4.10
N GLN A 575 7.10 -10.54 4.19
CA GLN A 575 8.16 -10.61 3.18
C GLN A 575 8.92 -11.94 3.30
N GLN A 576 9.58 -12.37 2.23
CA GLN A 576 10.54 -13.48 2.29
C GLN A 576 11.62 -13.21 3.37
N ALA A 577 12.07 -14.24 4.08
CA ALA A 577 12.85 -14.09 5.32
C ALA A 577 14.16 -13.27 5.17
N ASN A 578 14.79 -13.36 4.00
CA ASN A 578 16.01 -12.68 3.58
C ASN A 578 15.77 -11.36 2.83
N GLN A 579 14.51 -10.95 2.66
CA GLN A 579 14.09 -9.73 1.99
C GLN A 579 13.37 -8.75 2.93
N ARG A 580 13.34 -9.03 4.24
CA ARG A 580 12.62 -8.20 5.23
C ARG A 580 13.20 -6.80 5.33
N GLY A 581 12.34 -5.78 5.29
CA GLY A 581 12.72 -4.37 5.40
C GLY A 581 11.60 -3.41 5.03
N PHE A 582 11.85 -2.11 5.21
CA PHE A 582 10.90 -1.03 4.96
C PHE A 582 11.42 0.03 3.97
N ASP A 583 12.55 -0.23 3.31
CA ASP A 583 13.15 0.65 2.30
C ASP A 583 12.96 0.08 0.88
N SER A 584 13.41 0.81 -0.15
CA SER A 584 13.31 0.40 -1.56
C SER A 584 14.15 -0.84 -1.93
N LYS A 585 14.98 -1.35 -1.01
CA LYS A 585 15.75 -2.59 -1.20
C LYS A 585 15.07 -3.80 -0.58
N ALA A 586 13.99 -3.59 0.17
CA ALA A 586 13.21 -4.67 0.74
C ALA A 586 12.41 -5.43 -0.33
N GLY A 587 12.06 -6.66 0.01
CA GLY A 587 11.26 -7.55 -0.83
C GLY A 587 9.80 -7.15 -0.90
N LEU A 588 9.10 -7.82 -1.81
CA LEU A 588 7.67 -7.66 -1.97
C LEU A 588 6.93 -8.20 -0.73
N GLU A 589 5.94 -7.43 -0.27
CA GLU A 589 5.04 -7.82 0.82
C GLU A 589 4.23 -9.09 0.46
N GLY A 590 3.75 -9.82 1.46
CA GLY A 590 2.91 -11.01 1.32
C GLY A 590 3.58 -12.27 0.74
N SER A 591 4.84 -12.20 0.27
CA SER A 591 5.55 -13.31 -0.38
C SER A 591 6.20 -14.35 0.57
N TYR A 592 6.01 -14.27 1.89
CA TYR A 592 6.62 -15.19 2.85
C TYR A 592 6.17 -16.64 2.63
N GLY A 593 7.12 -17.57 2.48
CA GLY A 593 6.81 -18.98 2.21
C GLY A 593 6.42 -19.28 0.76
N TYR A 594 6.51 -18.29 -0.13
CA TYR A 594 6.38 -18.52 -1.56
C TYR A 594 7.57 -19.31 -2.12
N GLU A 595 7.29 -20.27 -2.99
CA GLU A 595 8.26 -21.03 -3.77
C GLU A 595 7.87 -20.93 -5.24
N VAL A 596 8.85 -20.73 -6.13
CA VAL A 596 8.63 -20.65 -7.57
C VAL A 596 8.04 -21.98 -8.07
N PRO A 597 6.82 -22.01 -8.64
CA PRO A 597 6.16 -23.26 -9.00
C PRO A 597 6.91 -24.07 -10.06
N ALA A 598 6.78 -25.40 -10.04
CA ALA A 598 7.36 -26.27 -11.06
C ALA A 598 6.93 -25.89 -12.50
N ALA A 599 5.70 -25.38 -12.70
CA ALA A 599 5.25 -24.87 -14.00
C ALA A 599 6.02 -23.62 -14.44
N VAL A 600 6.39 -22.72 -13.52
CA VAL A 600 7.23 -21.55 -13.81
C VAL A 600 8.67 -22.00 -14.04
N GLN A 601 9.23 -22.85 -13.18
CA GLN A 601 10.58 -23.42 -13.34
C GLN A 601 10.76 -24.12 -14.70
N SER A 602 9.74 -24.81 -15.22
CA SER A 602 9.83 -25.51 -16.52
C SER A 602 9.89 -24.59 -17.74
N VAL A 603 9.46 -23.32 -17.61
CA VAL A 603 9.48 -22.31 -18.68
C VAL A 603 10.61 -21.30 -18.50
N ILE A 604 10.90 -20.90 -17.27
CA ILE A 604 11.81 -19.81 -16.89
C ILE A 604 13.19 -20.32 -16.44
N GLY A 605 13.29 -21.62 -16.09
CA GLY A 605 14.43 -22.19 -15.39
C GLY A 605 14.51 -21.78 -13.92
N GLY A 606 15.51 -22.30 -13.23
CA GLY A 606 15.73 -22.09 -11.79
C GLY A 606 15.23 -23.24 -10.92
N LYS A 607 14.88 -22.93 -9.68
CA LYS A 607 14.45 -23.81 -8.59
C LYS A 607 13.38 -23.11 -7.74
N GLU A 608 12.82 -23.81 -6.76
CA GLU A 608 11.82 -23.32 -5.80
C GLU A 608 12.22 -21.99 -5.13
N THR A 609 13.49 -21.82 -4.76
CA THR A 609 13.99 -20.59 -4.13
C THR A 609 14.36 -19.46 -5.11
N GLY A 610 14.25 -19.69 -6.43
CA GLY A 610 14.68 -18.77 -7.48
C GLY A 610 15.80 -19.32 -8.37
N GLY A 611 16.76 -18.48 -8.78
CA GLY A 611 17.77 -18.79 -9.79
C GLY A 611 17.23 -18.81 -11.22
N ALA A 612 16.25 -17.97 -11.55
CA ALA A 612 15.65 -17.87 -12.88
C ALA A 612 16.71 -17.72 -13.98
N THR A 613 16.61 -18.49 -15.08
CA THR A 613 17.62 -18.47 -16.16
C THR A 613 17.23 -17.51 -17.28
N LEU A 614 15.94 -17.33 -17.54
CA LEU A 614 15.42 -16.27 -18.42
C LEU A 614 15.41 -14.92 -17.68
N THR A 615 16.56 -14.26 -17.66
CA THR A 615 16.86 -13.05 -16.89
C THR A 615 16.59 -11.72 -17.61
N ALA A 616 16.04 -11.76 -18.82
CA ALA A 616 15.67 -10.59 -19.61
C ALA A 616 14.42 -10.87 -20.47
N PRO A 617 13.69 -9.84 -20.92
CA PRO A 617 12.52 -10.04 -21.78
C PRO A 617 12.89 -10.69 -23.12
N VAL A 618 12.03 -11.59 -23.62
CA VAL A 618 12.29 -12.33 -24.88
C VAL A 618 12.47 -11.40 -26.08
N GLN A 619 11.74 -10.28 -26.11
CA GLN A 619 12.01 -9.17 -27.02
C GLN A 619 12.81 -8.11 -26.25
N THR A 620 14.07 -7.91 -26.65
CA THR A 620 14.99 -6.99 -25.98
C THR A 620 14.42 -5.57 -25.96
N PRO A 621 14.29 -4.92 -24.78
CA PRO A 621 13.80 -3.54 -24.69
C PRO A 621 14.75 -2.59 -25.44
N THR A 622 14.18 -1.73 -26.29
CA THR A 622 14.95 -0.71 -27.02
C THR A 622 15.42 0.41 -26.10
N GLU A 623 14.63 0.75 -25.06
CA GLU A 623 14.83 1.83 -24.10
C GLU A 623 14.18 1.48 -22.74
N GLY A 624 14.28 2.38 -21.76
CA GLY A 624 13.60 2.26 -20.45
C GLY A 624 14.26 1.35 -19.41
N PRO A 625 13.65 1.20 -18.22
CA PRO A 625 14.25 0.54 -17.06
C PRO A 625 14.51 -0.95 -17.29
N LEU A 626 13.75 -1.61 -18.17
CA LEU A 626 13.98 -3.02 -18.50
C LEU A 626 15.27 -3.25 -19.33
N LYS A 627 15.83 -2.20 -19.97
CA LYS A 627 17.07 -2.29 -20.75
C LYS A 627 18.32 -2.17 -19.87
N THR A 628 18.29 -1.26 -18.91
CA THR A 628 19.44 -0.87 -18.07
C THR A 628 19.39 -1.46 -16.67
N GLY A 629 18.18 -1.66 -16.16
CA GLY A 629 17.90 -2.16 -14.84
C GLY A 629 18.02 -3.67 -14.68
N LYS A 630 17.89 -4.10 -13.41
CA LYS A 630 17.98 -5.49 -12.98
C LYS A 630 17.01 -5.75 -11.83
N PRO A 631 16.55 -7.00 -11.62
CA PRO A 631 15.84 -7.36 -10.41
C PRO A 631 16.72 -7.16 -9.17
N ILE A 632 16.11 -6.97 -8.00
CA ILE A 632 16.84 -6.93 -6.72
C ILE A 632 17.24 -8.36 -6.37
N THR A 633 18.55 -8.63 -6.24
CA THR A 633 19.05 -9.96 -5.91
C THR A 633 19.41 -10.08 -4.43
N TYR A 634 18.87 -11.11 -3.76
CA TYR A 634 19.06 -11.34 -2.34
C TYR A 634 19.95 -12.57 -2.09
N THR A 635 20.82 -12.50 -1.07
CA THR A 635 21.61 -13.65 -0.65
C THR A 635 20.72 -14.64 0.11
N LEU A 636 20.79 -15.91 -0.25
CA LEU A 636 20.12 -17.00 0.47
C LEU A 636 21.12 -17.71 1.37
N THR A 637 20.83 -17.75 2.67
CA THR A 637 21.63 -18.50 3.66
C THR A 637 20.85 -19.74 4.08
N GLY A 638 21.39 -20.92 3.79
CA GLY A 638 20.78 -22.19 4.18
C GLY A 638 20.91 -22.47 5.69
N PRO A 639 20.21 -23.50 6.21
CA PRO A 639 20.17 -23.81 7.65
C PRO A 639 21.55 -24.00 8.32
N ASN A 640 22.57 -24.38 7.54
CA ASN A 640 23.93 -24.61 8.01
C ASN A 640 24.85 -23.38 7.86
N GLY A 641 24.30 -22.19 7.57
CA GLY A 641 25.09 -20.98 7.29
C GLY A 641 25.76 -20.94 5.90
N ALA A 642 25.54 -21.96 5.07
CA ALA A 642 26.05 -22.00 3.70
C ALA A 642 25.26 -21.05 2.80
N ILE A 643 25.95 -20.22 2.01
CA ILE A 643 25.31 -19.39 0.99
C ILE A 643 24.84 -20.30 -0.15
N VAL A 644 23.53 -20.30 -0.42
CA VAL A 644 22.87 -21.14 -1.44
C VAL A 644 22.95 -20.50 -2.83
N THR A 645 23.22 -19.20 -2.89
CA THR A 645 23.31 -18.42 -4.15
C THR A 645 24.54 -18.79 -4.97
N GLU A 646 24.44 -19.81 -5.83
CA GLU A 646 25.22 -19.84 -7.07
C GLU A 646 24.63 -18.82 -8.05
N THR A 647 25.30 -17.69 -8.21
CA THR A 647 25.04 -16.83 -9.38
C THR A 647 25.48 -17.58 -10.63
N THR A 648 24.54 -18.12 -11.40
CA THR A 648 24.82 -18.76 -12.68
C THR A 648 25.29 -17.73 -13.69
N THR A 649 26.59 -17.45 -13.69
CA THR A 649 27.27 -16.80 -14.82
C THR A 649 27.19 -17.76 -16.01
N LEU A 650 26.15 -17.59 -16.84
CA LEU A 650 26.02 -18.33 -18.08
C LEU A 650 27.25 -18.09 -18.97
N PRO A 651 27.80 -19.14 -19.60
CA PRO A 651 28.96 -19.00 -20.47
C PRO A 651 28.58 -18.16 -21.70
N ALA A 652 29.35 -17.10 -21.95
CA ALA A 652 29.11 -16.19 -23.07
C ALA A 652 29.18 -16.93 -24.43
N PRO A 653 28.31 -16.59 -25.40
CA PRO A 653 28.36 -17.18 -26.73
C PRO A 653 29.67 -16.81 -27.44
N SER A 654 30.32 -17.82 -28.01
CA SER A 654 31.62 -17.68 -28.68
C SER A 654 31.51 -16.95 -30.02
N SER A 655 31.78 -15.64 -30.03
CA SER A 655 32.18 -14.90 -31.22
C SER A 655 33.46 -14.12 -30.97
N GLY A 656 34.35 -14.09 -31.97
CA GLY A 656 35.78 -13.96 -31.74
C GLY A 656 36.31 -12.57 -31.35
N GLY A 657 37.30 -12.58 -30.45
CA GLY A 657 38.46 -11.68 -30.54
C GLY A 657 38.57 -10.57 -29.50
N GLY A 658 39.24 -10.83 -28.37
CA GLY A 658 39.75 -9.74 -27.52
C GLY A 658 40.20 -10.12 -26.10
N LYS A 659 41.52 -10.25 -25.90
CA LYS A 659 42.25 -10.30 -24.61
C LYS A 659 41.84 -11.40 -23.61
N ASN A 660 42.65 -12.46 -23.56
CA ASN A 660 42.53 -13.60 -22.65
C ASN A 660 42.79 -13.21 -21.18
N ILE A 661 41.74 -12.85 -20.44
CA ILE A 661 41.79 -12.56 -18.99
C ILE A 661 42.39 -13.75 -18.20
N GLY A 662 42.07 -14.99 -18.58
CA GLY A 662 42.65 -16.19 -17.95
C GLY A 662 44.18 -16.30 -18.07
N ALA A 663 44.78 -15.80 -19.16
CA ALA A 663 46.24 -15.78 -19.31
C ALA A 663 46.90 -14.71 -18.41
N ILE A 664 46.21 -13.59 -18.18
CA ILE A 664 46.66 -12.54 -17.25
C ILE A 664 46.64 -13.07 -15.82
N ILE A 665 45.55 -13.74 -15.41
CA ILE A 665 45.40 -14.32 -14.06
C ILE A 665 46.43 -15.45 -13.81
N ALA A 666 46.61 -16.35 -14.78
CA ALA A 666 47.65 -17.38 -14.68
C ALA A 666 49.06 -16.77 -14.58
N GLY A 667 49.32 -15.70 -15.35
CA GLY A 667 50.59 -14.96 -15.32
C GLY A 667 50.86 -14.27 -13.97
N THR A 668 49.86 -13.63 -13.35
CA THR A 668 50.03 -13.02 -12.02
C THR A 668 50.24 -14.05 -10.92
N ILE A 669 49.51 -15.18 -10.94
CA ILE A 669 49.72 -16.26 -9.97
C ILE A 669 51.14 -16.84 -10.10
N ALA A 670 51.59 -17.15 -11.32
CA ALA A 670 52.95 -17.62 -11.57
C ALA A 670 54.02 -16.59 -11.14
N GLY A 671 53.77 -15.29 -11.38
CA GLY A 671 54.64 -14.19 -10.95
C GLY A 671 54.78 -14.09 -9.43
N VAL A 672 53.68 -14.20 -8.68
CA VAL A 672 53.70 -14.20 -7.21
C VAL A 672 54.48 -15.41 -6.68
N PHE A 673 54.25 -16.61 -7.21
CA PHE A 673 55.03 -17.79 -6.82
C PHE A 673 56.53 -17.66 -7.15
N ALA A 674 56.89 -17.04 -8.28
CA ALA A 674 58.28 -16.77 -8.63
C ALA A 674 58.95 -15.77 -7.67
N ILE A 675 58.24 -14.72 -7.25
CA ILE A 675 58.73 -13.75 -6.26
C ILE A 675 58.93 -14.41 -4.89
N VAL A 676 57.98 -15.25 -4.44
CA VAL A 676 58.10 -15.99 -3.17
C VAL A 676 59.28 -16.98 -3.23
N ALA A 677 59.47 -17.69 -4.33
CA ALA A 677 60.61 -18.59 -4.53
C ALA A 677 61.95 -17.83 -4.54
N ALA A 678 62.02 -16.67 -5.21
CA ALA A 678 63.20 -15.81 -5.22
C ALA A 678 63.52 -15.25 -3.82
N TYR A 679 62.51 -14.86 -3.05
CA TYR A 679 62.66 -14.42 -1.66
C TYR A 679 63.19 -15.55 -0.76
N MET A 680 62.63 -16.76 -0.86
CA MET A 680 63.15 -17.92 -0.11
C MET A 680 64.58 -18.28 -0.51
N ALA A 681 64.93 -18.21 -1.79
CA ALA A 681 66.30 -18.42 -2.27
C ALA A 681 67.27 -17.34 -1.74
N PHE A 682 66.83 -16.08 -1.66
CA PHE A 682 67.60 -14.98 -1.08
C PHE A 682 67.81 -15.16 0.44
N CYS A 683 66.76 -15.54 1.18
CA CYS A 683 66.85 -15.89 2.60
C CYS A 683 67.82 -17.06 2.83
N ALA A 684 67.75 -18.13 2.01
CA ALA A 684 68.67 -19.25 2.07
C ALA A 684 70.12 -18.86 1.71
N TRP A 685 70.32 -17.91 0.79
CA TRP A 685 71.64 -17.36 0.45
C TRP A 685 72.23 -16.53 1.59
N ILE A 686 71.45 -15.62 2.20
CA ILE A 686 71.87 -14.88 3.40
C ILE A 686 72.18 -15.84 4.55
N TYR A 687 71.34 -16.85 4.80
CA TYR A 687 71.57 -17.85 5.84
C TYR A 687 72.89 -18.60 5.60
N ARG A 688 73.16 -19.08 4.36
CA ARG A 688 74.45 -19.71 4.01
C ARG A 688 75.64 -18.75 4.19
N LYS A 689 75.47 -17.46 3.92
CA LYS A 689 76.50 -16.42 4.11
C LYS A 689 76.76 -16.14 5.60
N GLN A 690 75.71 -16.06 6.42
CA GLN A 690 75.80 -15.92 7.88
C GLN A 690 76.41 -17.15 8.54
N VAL A 691 76.05 -18.37 8.13
CA VAL A 691 76.66 -19.63 8.63
C VAL A 691 78.15 -19.69 8.29
N LYS A 692 78.58 -19.15 7.12
CA LYS A 692 80.01 -19.06 6.77
C LYS A 692 80.75 -18.06 7.68
N ILE A 693 80.13 -16.92 8.01
CA ILE A 693 80.68 -15.96 8.98
C ILE A 693 80.75 -16.57 10.38
N TRP A 694 79.69 -17.26 10.83
CA TRP A 694 79.66 -17.93 12.14
C TRP A 694 80.75 -19.00 12.28
N LYS A 695 80.97 -19.82 11.23
CA LYS A 695 82.08 -20.79 11.20
C LYS A 695 83.46 -20.13 11.28
N ASN A 696 83.65 -18.98 10.61
CA ASN A 696 84.89 -18.21 10.71
C ASN A 696 85.09 -17.60 12.12
N HIS A 697 84.02 -17.11 12.76
CA HIS A 697 84.08 -16.61 14.14
C HIS A 697 84.33 -17.74 15.16
N ALA A 698 83.70 -18.90 15.00
CA ALA A 698 83.95 -20.07 15.85
C ALA A 698 85.40 -20.56 15.78
N ALA A 699 86.01 -20.53 14.58
CA ALA A 699 87.43 -20.80 14.38
C ALA A 699 88.34 -19.74 15.05
N MET A 700 88.01 -18.45 14.96
CA MET A 700 88.77 -17.40 15.65
C MET A 700 88.64 -17.46 17.18
N VAL A 701 87.48 -17.88 17.71
CA VAL A 701 87.27 -18.04 19.17
C VAL A 701 88.08 -19.21 19.71
N THR A 702 88.16 -20.33 19.01
CA THR A 702 89.04 -21.46 19.39
C THR A 702 90.52 -21.08 19.29
N GLN A 703 90.91 -20.29 18.28
CA GLN A 703 92.30 -19.80 18.15
C GLN A 703 92.68 -18.74 19.21
N ARG A 704 91.72 -17.95 19.73
CA ARG A 704 91.91 -17.07 20.88
C ARG A 704 91.95 -17.81 22.22
N ALA A 705 91.18 -18.88 22.38
CA ALA A 705 91.24 -19.73 23.58
C ALA A 705 92.62 -20.40 23.72
N ALA A 706 93.22 -20.86 22.62
CA ALA A 706 94.55 -21.49 22.63
C ALA A 706 95.73 -20.52 22.91
N ASN A 707 95.55 -19.21 22.72
CA ASN A 707 96.61 -18.21 22.91
C ASN A 707 96.57 -17.49 24.27
N ASN A 708 95.59 -17.79 25.13
CA ASN A 708 95.39 -17.09 26.41
C ASN A 708 95.98 -17.80 27.64
N GLU A 709 96.77 -18.87 27.48
CA GLU A 709 97.50 -19.54 28.57
C GLU A 709 98.85 -18.87 28.94
N LYS A 710 99.17 -17.70 28.39
CA LYS A 710 100.35 -16.90 28.80
C LYS A 710 99.97 -15.49 29.23
N SER A 711 100.48 -15.09 30.40
CA SER A 711 100.34 -13.79 31.09
C SER A 711 98.89 -13.33 31.36
N GLY A 712 98.41 -13.20 32.60
CA GLY A 712 99.10 -12.95 33.87
C GLY A 712 98.63 -11.62 34.49
N HIS A 713 97.76 -11.73 35.49
CA HIS A 713 97.53 -10.78 36.60
C HIS A 713 96.94 -9.36 36.38
N SER A 714 95.72 -9.22 36.94
CA SER A 714 95.33 -8.23 37.98
C SER A 714 94.74 -6.85 37.63
N ALA A 715 93.94 -6.36 38.60
CA ALA A 715 93.38 -5.01 38.80
C ALA A 715 92.05 -4.61 38.09
N ALA A 716 90.95 -5.01 38.74
CA ALA A 716 89.80 -4.20 39.18
C ALA A 716 89.40 -2.86 38.48
N GLY A 717 88.11 -2.68 38.22
CA GLY A 717 87.54 -1.33 37.94
C GLY A 717 86.09 -1.26 37.46
N ALA A 718 85.13 -1.29 38.40
CA ALA A 718 83.80 -0.63 38.34
C ALA A 718 82.78 -0.91 37.20
N THR A 719 81.60 -1.41 37.62
CA THR A 719 80.22 -1.03 37.18
C THR A 719 79.77 -1.31 35.72
N VAL A 720 78.55 -1.79 35.40
CA VAL A 720 77.25 -1.85 36.11
C VAL A 720 76.56 -3.21 35.88
N THR A 721 75.77 -3.67 36.86
CA THR A 721 74.82 -4.81 36.82
C THR A 721 73.77 -4.66 35.70
N SER A 722 73.50 -5.64 34.84
CA SER A 722 72.91 -6.98 35.05
C SER A 722 71.44 -7.01 35.55
N SER A 723 70.64 -7.81 34.83
CA SER A 723 69.52 -8.64 35.33
C SER A 723 68.21 -7.96 35.75
N GLY A 724 67.02 -8.43 35.32
CA GLY A 724 66.70 -9.66 34.58
C GLY A 724 65.39 -10.28 35.09
N LYS A 725 65.22 -11.61 34.90
CA LYS A 725 64.13 -12.49 35.42
C LYS A 725 62.81 -12.43 34.62
N ASN A 726 62.02 -13.50 34.45
CA ASN A 726 62.12 -14.94 34.77
C ASN A 726 61.10 -15.70 33.85
N SER A 727 61.29 -16.95 33.36
CA SER A 727 61.09 -18.26 34.03
C SER A 727 59.68 -18.44 34.64
N THR A 728 58.92 -19.55 34.57
CA THR A 728 59.13 -21.01 34.33
C THR A 728 57.77 -21.65 33.92
N GLU A 729 57.67 -22.82 33.25
CA GLU A 729 57.42 -24.20 33.77
C GLU A 729 56.84 -25.05 32.60
N ARG A 730 56.79 -26.40 32.52
CA ARG A 730 57.49 -27.53 33.19
C ARG A 730 57.08 -28.88 32.50
N ALA A 731 57.89 -29.93 32.69
CA ALA A 731 57.63 -31.37 32.47
C ALA A 731 57.73 -31.98 31.04
N GLY A 732 58.60 -33.02 30.92
CA GLY A 732 58.48 -34.12 29.94
C GLY A 732 57.87 -35.36 30.64
N PRO A 733 58.27 -36.63 30.35
CA PRO A 733 59.37 -37.09 29.47
C PRO A 733 59.04 -38.36 28.61
N ARG A 734 60.08 -39.00 28.02
CA ARG A 734 60.17 -40.43 27.58
C ARG A 734 59.38 -40.84 26.31
N ASP A 735 59.79 -41.86 25.53
CA ASP A 735 61.11 -42.48 25.23
C ASP A 735 60.93 -43.47 24.04
N ILE A 736 62.00 -44.16 23.61
CA ILE A 736 61.97 -45.54 23.04
C ILE A 736 61.58 -45.79 21.54
N LEU A 737 62.65 -46.14 20.78
CA LEU A 737 62.82 -47.27 19.82
C LEU A 737 62.48 -47.22 18.29
N LEU A 738 63.58 -47.14 17.53
CA LEU A 738 64.16 -48.16 16.61
C LEU A 738 63.75 -48.35 15.12
N ALA A 739 64.83 -48.58 14.35
CA ALA A 739 64.99 -49.26 13.04
C ALA A 739 64.37 -48.60 11.80
N MET A 740 65.16 -48.17 10.79
CA MET A 740 65.95 -48.96 9.81
C MET A 740 65.04 -49.85 8.93
N SER A 741 65.15 -49.92 7.60
CA SER A 741 66.35 -49.82 6.75
C SER A 741 66.04 -49.41 5.29
N THR A 742 67.04 -48.78 4.66
CA THR A 742 67.52 -48.93 3.26
C THR A 742 67.14 -50.25 2.54
N THR A 743 67.05 -50.39 1.20
CA THR A 743 67.62 -49.63 0.04
C THR A 743 66.97 -50.03 -1.30
N ASN A 744 67.19 -49.23 -2.37
CA ASN A 744 67.43 -49.53 -3.82
C ASN A 744 67.12 -50.96 -4.41
N THR A 745 66.82 -51.18 -5.71
CA THR A 745 67.25 -50.48 -6.95
C THR A 745 66.47 -50.99 -8.19
N SER A 746 66.40 -50.18 -9.27
CA SER A 746 66.31 -50.60 -10.71
C SER A 746 65.08 -51.42 -11.19
N SER A 747 64.65 -51.44 -12.47
CA SER A 747 65.15 -50.87 -13.75
C SER A 747 64.01 -50.69 -14.78
N ALA A 748 64.31 -49.97 -15.88
CA ALA A 748 63.73 -49.94 -17.24
C ALA A 748 62.53 -50.88 -17.62
N GLY A 749 61.66 -50.52 -18.56
CA GLY A 749 61.61 -49.36 -19.49
C GLY A 749 60.89 -49.72 -20.82
N ASN A 750 60.76 -48.76 -21.74
CA ASN A 750 60.25 -48.91 -23.13
C ASN A 750 58.77 -49.39 -23.32
N SER A 751 58.08 -49.22 -24.46
CA SER A 751 58.15 -48.21 -25.55
C SER A 751 57.06 -48.47 -26.62
N GLY A 752 56.49 -47.41 -27.22
CA GLY A 752 55.85 -47.46 -28.55
C GLY A 752 54.40 -47.98 -28.63
N LEU A 753 53.68 -47.90 -29.78
CA LEU A 753 53.88 -47.18 -31.06
C LEU A 753 52.58 -47.31 -31.93
N HIS A 754 52.39 -46.48 -32.98
CA HIS A 754 51.47 -46.68 -34.15
C HIS A 754 49.93 -46.64 -33.96
N THR A 755 49.04 -46.27 -34.91
CA THR A 755 49.00 -45.26 -36.03
C THR A 755 47.59 -45.14 -36.66
N LEU A 756 47.07 -43.91 -36.87
CA LEU A 756 46.29 -43.38 -38.03
C LEU A 756 44.95 -44.11 -38.48
N PRO A 757 44.21 -43.73 -39.57
CA PRO A 757 42.99 -42.88 -39.45
C PRO A 757 41.78 -43.24 -40.39
N GLY A 758 40.74 -42.38 -40.43
CA GLY A 758 39.64 -42.33 -41.45
C GLY A 758 38.37 -41.68 -40.86
N ASP A 759 37.59 -40.75 -41.44
CA ASP A 759 37.31 -40.18 -42.79
C ASP A 759 35.94 -40.60 -43.42
N GLY A 760 35.22 -39.65 -44.05
CA GLY A 760 33.88 -39.78 -44.70
C GLY A 760 32.68 -39.19 -43.90
N VAL A 761 31.71 -38.35 -44.36
CA VAL A 761 30.94 -38.10 -45.62
C VAL A 761 29.45 -38.55 -45.49
N VAL A 762 28.37 -37.80 -45.82
CA VAL A 762 28.05 -36.35 -46.05
C VAL A 762 26.50 -36.16 -46.26
N ARG A 763 25.94 -34.91 -46.42
CA ARG A 763 24.53 -34.54 -46.90
C ARG A 763 23.32 -34.76 -45.92
N ASN A 764 22.13 -34.12 -46.03
CA ASN A 764 21.62 -32.87 -46.68
C ASN A 764 20.18 -32.47 -46.18
N SER A 765 19.78 -31.21 -46.41
CA SER A 765 18.41 -30.68 -46.76
C SER A 765 17.13 -30.98 -45.94
N GLY A 766 16.28 -29.94 -45.77
CA GLY A 766 14.83 -30.08 -45.48
C GLY A 766 14.11 -28.77 -45.10
N GLU A 767 13.55 -28.04 -46.08
CA GLU A 767 12.70 -26.84 -45.85
C GLU A 767 11.25 -27.21 -45.49
N GLY A 768 10.49 -26.25 -44.93
CA GLY A 768 9.04 -26.36 -44.79
C GLY A 768 8.40 -25.21 -44.01
N GLY A 769 8.02 -24.13 -44.70
CA GLY A 769 7.22 -23.04 -44.12
C GLY A 769 5.84 -22.94 -44.78
N THR A 770 4.83 -22.50 -44.03
CA THR A 770 3.52 -22.07 -44.56
C THR A 770 2.96 -20.89 -43.75
N ALA A 771 2.45 -19.89 -44.46
CA ALA A 771 1.68 -18.77 -43.91
C ALA A 771 0.19 -18.94 -44.29
N TYR A 772 -0.72 -18.23 -43.62
CA TYR A 772 -2.14 -18.18 -44.03
C TYR A 772 -2.83 -16.83 -43.80
N THR A 773 -3.69 -16.49 -44.78
CA THR A 773 -4.67 -15.40 -44.84
C THR A 773 -6.04 -15.99 -45.21
N GLY A 774 -7.19 -15.35 -44.99
CA GLY A 774 -7.47 -14.00 -44.49
C GLY A 774 -8.70 -13.42 -45.23
N ALA A 775 -9.42 -12.48 -44.61
CA ALA A 775 -10.78 -12.03 -45.00
C ALA A 775 -11.89 -13.11 -44.88
N GLY A 776 -13.18 -12.81 -44.72
CA GLY A 776 -13.85 -11.54 -44.44
C GLY A 776 -15.39 -11.59 -44.68
N GLY A 777 -16.16 -10.72 -44.00
CA GLY A 777 -17.34 -10.03 -44.57
C GLY A 777 -18.78 -10.50 -44.22
N LEU A 778 -19.70 -9.50 -44.15
CA LEU A 778 -21.19 -9.55 -44.09
C LEU A 778 -21.81 -9.97 -42.72
N SER A 779 -22.94 -9.41 -42.24
CA SER A 779 -23.91 -8.41 -42.77
C SER A 779 -24.65 -7.63 -41.66
N GLU A 780 -25.31 -6.53 -42.00
CA GLU A 780 -26.10 -5.67 -41.10
C GLU A 780 -27.37 -6.35 -40.50
N ALA A 781 -27.74 -5.96 -39.28
CA ALA A 781 -29.10 -5.99 -38.76
C ALA A 781 -29.32 -4.80 -37.80
N ARG A 782 -30.52 -4.21 -37.82
CA ARG A 782 -30.78 -2.85 -37.29
C ARG A 782 -31.86 -2.86 -36.20
N GLY A 783 -31.56 -2.29 -35.03
CA GLY A 783 -32.53 -1.90 -34.01
C GLY A 783 -32.72 -2.90 -32.86
N GLY A 784 -32.35 -2.48 -31.66
CA GLY A 784 -32.59 -3.19 -30.39
C GLY A 784 -32.41 -2.20 -29.23
N ALA A 785 -33.24 -2.32 -28.19
CA ALA A 785 -33.24 -1.40 -27.05
C ALA A 785 -31.95 -1.52 -26.21
N GLY A 786 -31.64 -0.48 -25.43
CA GLY A 786 -30.45 -0.42 -24.58
C GLY A 786 -30.37 -1.62 -23.63
N GLY A 787 -29.40 -2.49 -23.88
CA GLY A 787 -29.04 -3.58 -22.98
C GLY A 787 -28.18 -3.06 -21.84
N THR A 788 -28.52 -3.45 -20.62
CA THR A 788 -27.61 -3.39 -19.48
C THR A 788 -26.56 -4.50 -19.62
N ASP A 789 -25.30 -4.22 -19.30
CA ASP A 789 -24.27 -5.26 -19.26
C ASP A 789 -24.40 -6.16 -18.02
N ALA A 790 -23.52 -7.15 -17.88
CA ALA A 790 -23.54 -8.10 -16.77
C ALA A 790 -23.33 -7.43 -15.39
N LEU A 791 -22.73 -6.24 -15.32
CA LEU A 791 -22.53 -5.49 -14.08
C LEU A 791 -23.70 -4.52 -13.78
N GLY A 792 -24.67 -4.41 -14.70
CA GLY A 792 -25.86 -3.57 -14.62
C GLY A 792 -25.79 -2.30 -15.48
N ARG A 793 -24.61 -2.00 -16.06
CA ARG A 793 -24.32 -0.70 -16.69
C ARG A 793 -25.17 -0.49 -17.94
N LYS A 794 -25.75 0.70 -18.12
CA LYS A 794 -26.34 1.10 -19.41
C LYS A 794 -25.24 1.37 -20.45
N SER A 795 -25.40 0.81 -21.64
CA SER A 795 -24.55 1.14 -22.79
C SER A 795 -24.85 2.57 -23.30
N SER A 796 -23.98 3.52 -22.96
CA SER A 796 -23.96 4.85 -23.59
C SER A 796 -23.35 4.77 -24.99
N VAL A 797 -23.81 5.62 -25.91
CA VAL A 797 -23.29 5.68 -27.27
C VAL A 797 -21.94 6.38 -27.24
N GLY A 798 -20.92 5.73 -27.76
CA GLY A 798 -19.52 6.18 -27.68
C GLY A 798 -19.27 7.54 -28.31
N SER A 799 -18.34 8.27 -27.70
CA SER A 799 -17.71 9.46 -28.25
C SER A 799 -16.24 9.43 -27.84
N SER A 800 -15.37 8.79 -28.63
CA SER A 800 -13.94 9.10 -28.52
C SER A 800 -13.78 10.59 -28.84
N THR A 801 -13.02 11.29 -28.00
CA THR A 801 -12.82 12.74 -28.10
C THR A 801 -11.46 13.10 -28.69
N ASP A 802 -10.86 12.16 -29.44
CA ASP A 802 -9.54 12.30 -30.07
C ASP A 802 -9.40 13.56 -30.94
N ASP A 803 -10.49 14.06 -31.53
CA ASP A 803 -10.54 15.25 -32.40
C ASP A 803 -11.06 16.52 -31.67
N LEU A 804 -11.26 16.46 -30.34
CA LEU A 804 -11.72 17.56 -29.48
C LEU A 804 -10.71 17.99 -28.42
N LEU A 805 -9.66 17.20 -28.17
CA LEU A 805 -8.71 17.37 -27.04
C LEU A 805 -7.23 17.43 -27.47
N GLU A 806 -6.94 17.87 -28.70
CA GLU A 806 -5.55 17.95 -29.21
C GLU A 806 -4.69 18.90 -28.34
N GLY A 807 -3.90 18.32 -27.43
CA GLY A 807 -2.95 19.00 -26.55
C GLY A 807 -3.44 19.39 -25.15
N GLN A 808 -4.72 19.23 -24.79
CA GLN A 808 -5.21 19.40 -23.41
C GLN A 808 -6.44 18.52 -23.12
N GLU A 809 -6.32 17.58 -22.19
CA GLU A 809 -7.49 17.02 -21.48
C GLU A 809 -8.21 18.14 -20.70
N PRO A 810 -9.54 18.11 -20.59
CA PRO A 810 -10.28 19.34 -20.32
C PRO A 810 -10.29 19.73 -18.83
N SER A 811 -9.56 20.80 -18.50
CA SER A 811 -9.66 21.50 -17.21
C SER A 811 -10.89 22.42 -17.18
N PHE A 812 -12.07 21.86 -16.96
CA PHE A 812 -13.31 22.64 -16.91
C PHE A 812 -13.54 23.35 -15.56
N TRP A 813 -13.73 24.66 -15.64
CA TRP A 813 -13.99 25.55 -14.52
C TRP A 813 -15.40 25.33 -13.92
N GLY A 814 -15.50 25.39 -12.59
CA GLY A 814 -16.64 24.85 -11.85
C GLY A 814 -17.97 25.64 -11.87
N VAL A 815 -19.00 24.94 -11.37
CA VAL A 815 -20.32 25.39 -10.88
C VAL A 815 -21.23 26.31 -11.72
N ASN A 816 -20.80 26.85 -12.88
CA ASN A 816 -21.68 27.68 -13.72
C ASN A 816 -21.57 27.39 -15.24
N GLY A 817 -22.07 26.21 -15.65
CA GLY A 817 -22.75 25.95 -16.93
C GLY A 817 -22.01 26.23 -18.25
N VAL A 818 -21.69 25.17 -19.00
CA VAL A 818 -21.30 25.28 -20.41
C VAL A 818 -22.54 25.51 -21.29
N LEU A 819 -22.55 26.63 -22.03
CA LEU A 819 -23.63 27.01 -22.94
C LEU A 819 -23.16 26.80 -24.40
N LEU A 820 -23.33 25.57 -24.93
CA LEU A 820 -22.98 25.26 -26.31
C LEU A 820 -23.97 25.90 -27.29
N ASN A 821 -23.47 26.88 -28.05
CA ASN A 821 -24.23 27.60 -29.07
C ASN A 821 -24.17 26.83 -30.40
N PRO A 822 -25.29 26.45 -31.03
CA PRO A 822 -25.27 25.59 -32.22
C PRO A 822 -24.87 26.38 -33.48
N ARG A 823 -23.78 25.99 -34.15
CA ARG A 823 -23.48 26.45 -35.51
C ARG A 823 -23.72 25.33 -36.53
N ARG A 824 -24.76 25.51 -37.35
CA ARG A 824 -24.97 24.77 -38.60
C ARG A 824 -23.73 24.92 -39.51
N SER A 825 -23.18 23.82 -40.00
CA SER A 825 -22.42 23.79 -41.24
C SER A 825 -23.30 23.28 -42.38
N LEU A 826 -23.51 24.11 -43.39
CA LEU A 826 -24.20 23.74 -44.62
C LEU A 826 -23.24 22.97 -45.53
N ARG A 827 -23.53 21.70 -45.82
CA ARG A 827 -22.83 20.94 -46.87
C ARG A 827 -23.57 21.15 -48.20
N VAL A 828 -23.00 21.98 -49.08
CA VAL A 828 -23.47 22.09 -50.47
C VAL A 828 -23.01 20.83 -51.21
N ILE A 829 -23.96 20.08 -51.76
CA ILE A 829 -23.68 18.99 -52.70
C ILE A 829 -24.00 19.52 -54.09
N ASN A 830 -22.98 19.76 -54.90
CA ASN A 830 -23.15 19.80 -56.35
C ASN A 830 -22.88 18.39 -56.88
N ARG A 831 -23.85 17.87 -57.62
CA ARG A 831 -23.71 16.72 -58.52
C ARG A 831 -24.66 16.98 -59.68
N ASP A 832 -24.19 16.74 -60.90
CA ASP A 832 -24.96 16.93 -62.14
C ASP A 832 -26.22 16.03 -62.19
#